data_AF-A0A538PX91-F1
#
_entry.id   AF-A0A538PX91-F1
#
_cell.length_a   1.000
_cell.length_b   1.000
_cell.length_c   1.000
_cell.angle_alpha   90.00
_cell.angle_beta   90.00
_cell.angle_gamma   90.00
#
_symmetry.space_group_name_H-M   'P 1'
#
loop_
_entity.id
_entity.type
_entity.pdbx_description
1 polymer ?
#
loop_
_entity_poly.entity_id
_entity_poly.type
_entity_poly.pdbx_seq_one_letter_code
_entity_poly.pdbx_strand_id
1 'polypeptide(L)'
;MDASTLSREQEALVNAGDLALAEQVLEAWLRDHDGEDSFVPRLELARVRFWRGRPRQARELLERLLRERPGDTWTASFLAQVEIALGDHERARELLERALAFDPSNHEARLFLGGDVHDDVLQVRRRLTHGAPSPRARIELGALCSAIDFRRGRRVSIQHGPLTQAYLDRANLWLDGAEIGDDVDVPASLRAALLRAERIVYYTSHAFGDAVLGLSAVTALHRFFELCPEAQRPIEIVSPYAEVLGALAERHPLVALRGLSRPRDPEEAAIAAEDLRRRRERTVAVTNAGPHVSRALLEVARDHAHVGAVLDVHIDRHARGLDPWQSTRPPYRHLLAYPARLHRMMEMALGIKLLDDPAAARVTLSLSGALSRIRAEALARHGIEGAEYHCVIESASKKSKQFDPALLRALLRAMTAECARQEHRSGRRQRVVFCRDLDPEHSLAGCLAELPDDARRYLLDVDADLPELAGILAGAQTTVSTDTGIAHLSAALGRPTLILFTMADPFLWSAGGPHVRALWSHHAFAAHLNRTPVNMQAWETDRPVMAESIEAADVIDAWRRCLETAAAGEGRSREGMELDHHPLVIAPSPAPDAVRAAGEPAGDLPDAGEDQLERRGRVLDEPVLLAAIPAVADLAAGEQLEDALVEADAHVAIAERLAEAPQELVLDRASGRPGRRRRRRIRE
;
A
#
# COMPACT_ATOMS: atom_id res chain seq x y z
N MET A 1 -56.24 -13.35 -3.34
CA MET A 1 -54.97 -13.06 -2.64
C MET A 1 -55.09 -11.64 -2.12
N ASP A 2 -54.87 -11.40 -0.83
CA ASP A 2 -54.87 -10.06 -0.25
C ASP A 2 -53.50 -9.39 -0.41
N ALA A 3 -53.42 -8.07 -0.21
CA ALA A 3 -52.18 -7.31 -0.37
C ALA A 3 -51.05 -7.78 0.57
N SER A 4 -51.36 -8.29 1.77
CA SER A 4 -50.32 -8.78 2.70
C SER A 4 -49.72 -10.12 2.26
N THR A 5 -50.48 -10.96 1.55
CA THR A 5 -49.97 -12.19 0.96
C THR A 5 -49.20 -11.88 -0.33
N LEU A 6 -49.71 -10.97 -1.17
CA LEU A 6 -49.01 -10.51 -2.38
C LEU A 6 -47.61 -9.96 -2.07
N SER A 7 -47.50 -9.07 -1.08
CA SER A 7 -46.21 -8.52 -0.64
C SER A 7 -45.24 -9.61 -0.21
N ARG A 8 -45.66 -10.57 0.63
CA ARG A 8 -44.80 -11.67 1.09
C ARG A 8 -44.37 -12.61 -0.05
N GLU A 9 -45.26 -12.89 -1.00
CA GLU A 9 -44.97 -13.73 -2.16
C GLU A 9 -43.99 -13.05 -3.13
N GLN A 10 -44.22 -11.77 -3.43
CA GLN A 10 -43.33 -10.97 -4.28
C GLN A 10 -41.97 -10.73 -3.61
N GLU A 11 -41.91 -10.47 -2.30
CA GLU A 11 -40.64 -10.34 -1.58
C GLU A 11 -39.86 -11.66 -1.60
N ALA A 12 -40.52 -12.82 -1.45
CA ALA A 12 -39.85 -14.11 -1.55
C ALA A 12 -39.24 -14.33 -2.95
N LEU A 13 -39.94 -13.94 -4.02
CA LEU A 13 -39.45 -14.01 -5.40
C LEU A 13 -38.28 -13.04 -5.66
N VAL A 14 -38.33 -11.82 -5.12
CA VAL A 14 -37.22 -10.86 -5.16
C VAL A 14 -36.01 -11.38 -4.38
N ASN A 15 -36.23 -11.98 -3.21
CA ASN A 15 -35.17 -12.59 -2.40
C ASN A 15 -34.50 -13.78 -3.13
N ALA A 16 -35.26 -14.57 -3.90
CA ALA A 16 -34.77 -15.65 -4.75
C ALA A 16 -34.08 -15.15 -6.04
N GLY A 17 -34.38 -13.91 -6.48
CA GLY A 17 -33.87 -13.32 -7.72
C GLY A 17 -34.79 -13.51 -8.93
N ASP A 18 -35.96 -14.13 -8.76
CA ASP A 18 -36.96 -14.41 -9.79
C ASP A 18 -37.80 -13.17 -10.14
N LEU A 19 -37.11 -12.06 -10.48
CA LEU A 19 -37.71 -10.76 -10.83
C LEU A 19 -38.75 -10.87 -11.96
N ALA A 20 -38.62 -11.88 -12.84
CA ALA A 20 -39.57 -12.12 -13.91
C ALA A 20 -40.93 -12.65 -13.41
N LEU A 21 -40.92 -13.52 -12.39
CA LEU A 21 -42.12 -14.05 -11.76
C LEU A 21 -42.70 -13.04 -10.75
N ALA A 22 -41.84 -12.28 -10.06
CA ALA A 22 -42.25 -11.16 -9.22
C ALA A 22 -43.05 -10.10 -10.00
N GLU A 23 -42.62 -9.76 -11.24
CA GLU A 23 -43.39 -8.86 -12.11
C GLU A 23 -44.75 -9.47 -12.48
N GLN A 24 -44.78 -10.75 -12.88
CA GLN A 24 -46.01 -11.44 -13.28
C GLN A 24 -47.03 -11.56 -12.14
N VAL A 25 -46.59 -11.80 -10.90
CA VAL A 25 -47.47 -11.89 -9.72
C VAL A 25 -48.10 -10.53 -9.40
N LEU A 26 -47.31 -9.45 -9.45
CA LEU A 26 -47.82 -8.08 -9.27
C LEU A 26 -48.79 -7.68 -10.40
N GLU A 27 -48.41 -7.88 -11.66
CA GLU A 27 -49.25 -7.60 -12.82
C GLU A 27 -50.55 -8.41 -12.80
N ALA A 28 -50.49 -9.69 -12.39
CA ALA A 28 -51.66 -10.55 -12.31
C ALA A 28 -52.68 -10.02 -11.30
N TRP A 29 -52.23 -9.60 -10.11
CA TRP A 29 -53.07 -9.06 -9.04
C TRP A 29 -53.64 -7.68 -9.38
N LEU A 30 -52.82 -6.79 -9.96
CA LEU A 30 -53.19 -5.41 -10.30
C LEU A 30 -54.28 -5.30 -11.37
N ARG A 31 -54.49 -6.33 -12.21
CA ARG A 31 -55.61 -6.35 -13.17
C ARG A 31 -56.99 -6.35 -12.50
N ASP A 32 -57.08 -6.93 -11.31
CA ASP A 32 -58.34 -7.12 -10.58
C ASP A 32 -58.51 -6.09 -9.43
N HIS A 33 -57.49 -5.26 -9.18
CA HIS A 33 -57.41 -4.33 -8.03
C HIS A 33 -56.79 -2.98 -8.42
N ASP A 34 -57.62 -2.02 -8.83
CA ASP A 34 -57.18 -0.69 -9.34
C ASP A 34 -57.45 0.49 -8.36
N GLY A 35 -57.99 0.21 -7.17
CA GLY A 35 -58.32 1.19 -6.13
C GLY A 35 -57.11 1.67 -5.30
N GLU A 36 -57.34 2.45 -4.24
CA GLU A 36 -56.26 3.07 -3.43
C GLU A 36 -55.28 2.05 -2.80
N ASP A 37 -55.75 0.85 -2.46
CA ASP A 37 -54.95 -0.27 -1.94
C ASP A 37 -53.85 -0.73 -2.91
N SER A 38 -53.99 -0.41 -4.20
CA SER A 38 -53.02 -0.79 -5.25
C SER A 38 -51.75 0.07 -5.28
N PHE A 39 -51.69 1.18 -4.53
CA PHE A 39 -50.55 2.10 -4.54
C PHE A 39 -49.22 1.40 -4.23
N VAL A 40 -49.17 0.57 -3.18
CA VAL A 40 -47.94 -0.16 -2.80
C VAL A 40 -47.58 -1.23 -3.83
N PRO A 41 -48.50 -2.11 -4.29
CA PRO A 41 -48.22 -3.03 -5.40
C PRO A 41 -47.79 -2.35 -6.71
N ARG A 42 -48.29 -1.15 -7.04
CA ARG A 42 -47.82 -0.34 -8.18
C ARG A 42 -46.39 0.17 -7.98
N LEU A 43 -46.03 0.63 -6.77
CA LEU A 43 -44.67 1.04 -6.41
C LEU A 43 -43.69 -0.14 -6.48
N GLU A 44 -44.09 -1.31 -5.96
CA GLU A 44 -43.35 -2.56 -6.10
C GLU A 44 -43.16 -2.96 -7.57
N LEU A 45 -44.19 -2.80 -8.42
CA LEU A 45 -44.11 -3.11 -9.84
C LEU A 45 -43.12 -2.19 -10.57
N ALA A 46 -43.11 -0.89 -10.25
CA ALA A 46 -42.09 0.03 -10.77
C ALA A 46 -40.68 -0.40 -10.35
N ARG A 47 -40.50 -0.82 -9.09
CA ARG A 47 -39.21 -1.25 -8.54
C ARG A 47 -38.69 -2.55 -9.17
N VAL A 48 -39.55 -3.55 -9.34
CA VAL A 48 -39.20 -4.78 -10.08
C VAL A 48 -38.87 -4.47 -11.54
N ARG A 49 -39.65 -3.62 -12.22
CA ARG A 49 -39.37 -3.20 -13.61
C ARG A 49 -38.04 -2.49 -13.78
N PHE A 50 -37.67 -1.64 -12.83
CA PHE A 50 -36.36 -0.97 -12.80
C PHE A 50 -35.23 -2.01 -12.74
N TRP A 51 -35.28 -2.94 -11.78
CA TRP A 51 -34.28 -4.00 -11.63
C TRP A 51 -34.24 -4.99 -12.82
N ARG A 52 -35.36 -5.17 -13.53
CA ARG A 52 -35.42 -5.89 -14.82
C ARG A 52 -34.83 -5.12 -16.02
N GLY A 53 -34.25 -3.93 -15.81
CA GLY A 53 -33.68 -3.12 -16.89
C GLY A 53 -34.71 -2.38 -17.74
N ARG A 54 -35.87 -2.02 -17.16
CA ARG A 54 -36.93 -1.26 -17.85
C ARG A 54 -37.17 0.13 -17.22
N PRO A 55 -36.14 0.98 -17.05
CA PRO A 55 -36.27 2.25 -16.32
C PRO A 55 -37.34 3.18 -16.89
N ARG A 56 -37.57 3.20 -18.22
CA ARG A 56 -38.66 3.99 -18.83
C ARG A 56 -40.05 3.58 -18.33
N GLN A 57 -40.31 2.28 -18.21
CA GLN A 57 -41.59 1.76 -17.69
C GLN A 57 -41.74 1.94 -16.17
N ALA A 58 -40.62 1.97 -15.43
CA ALA A 58 -40.63 2.35 -14.03
C ALA A 58 -40.99 3.83 -13.88
N ARG A 59 -40.35 4.72 -14.65
CA ARG A 59 -40.64 6.17 -14.66
C ARG A 59 -42.12 6.46 -14.95
N GLU A 60 -42.67 5.91 -16.04
CA GLU A 60 -44.07 6.12 -16.41
C GLU A 60 -45.09 5.73 -15.33
N LEU A 61 -44.73 4.83 -14.42
CA LEU A 61 -45.56 4.38 -13.30
C LEU A 61 -45.34 5.26 -12.06
N LEU A 62 -44.09 5.62 -11.74
CA LEU A 62 -43.74 6.52 -10.64
C LEU A 62 -44.25 7.95 -10.88
N GLU A 63 -44.23 8.44 -12.13
CA GLU A 63 -44.85 9.71 -12.54
C GLU A 63 -46.39 9.71 -12.40
N ARG A 64 -47.04 8.55 -12.25
CA ARG A 64 -48.48 8.47 -11.91
C ARG A 64 -48.66 8.48 -10.40
N LEU A 65 -47.93 7.61 -9.69
CA LEU A 65 -47.95 7.53 -8.23
C LEU A 65 -47.61 8.88 -7.56
N LEU A 66 -46.63 9.62 -8.08
CA LEU A 66 -46.25 10.95 -7.57
C LEU A 66 -47.25 12.06 -7.96
N ARG A 67 -48.18 11.81 -8.89
CA ARG A 67 -49.35 12.69 -9.12
C ARG A 67 -50.53 12.33 -8.22
N GLU A 68 -50.70 11.03 -7.92
CA GLU A 68 -51.67 10.53 -6.94
C GLU A 68 -51.31 10.98 -5.52
N ARG A 69 -50.02 10.98 -5.16
CA ARG A 69 -49.49 11.38 -3.84
C ARG A 69 -48.23 12.27 -3.97
N PRO A 70 -48.38 13.59 -4.21
CA PRO A 70 -47.23 14.50 -4.46
C PRO A 70 -46.20 14.67 -3.34
N GLY A 71 -46.55 14.30 -2.11
CA GLY A 71 -45.66 14.30 -0.94
C GLY A 71 -45.10 12.92 -0.57
N ASP A 72 -45.30 11.88 -1.39
CA ASP A 72 -44.76 10.55 -1.10
C ASP A 72 -43.23 10.50 -1.36
N THR A 73 -42.46 10.59 -0.29
CA THR A 73 -40.99 10.73 -0.36
C THR A 73 -40.30 9.46 -0.85
N TRP A 74 -40.91 8.29 -0.68
CA TRP A 74 -40.42 7.03 -1.24
C TRP A 74 -40.54 6.98 -2.76
N THR A 75 -41.69 7.38 -3.31
CA THR A 75 -41.90 7.50 -4.76
C THR A 75 -41.00 8.58 -5.36
N ALA A 76 -40.80 9.71 -4.66
CA ALA A 76 -39.89 10.77 -5.10
C ALA A 76 -38.42 10.31 -5.16
N SER A 77 -37.88 9.76 -4.06
CA SER A 77 -36.50 9.24 -4.01
C SER A 77 -36.27 8.10 -4.99
N PHE A 78 -37.24 7.20 -5.17
CA PHE A 78 -37.09 6.10 -6.12
C PHE A 78 -37.23 6.56 -7.59
N LEU A 79 -38.07 7.56 -7.89
CA LEU A 79 -38.09 8.19 -9.21
C LEU A 79 -36.74 8.84 -9.53
N ALA A 80 -36.09 9.49 -8.55
CA ALA A 80 -34.75 10.04 -8.76
C ALA A 80 -33.72 8.98 -9.17
N GLN A 81 -33.72 7.79 -8.55
CA GLN A 81 -32.86 6.67 -8.96
C GLN A 81 -33.14 6.23 -10.41
N VAL A 82 -34.39 6.29 -10.86
CA VAL A 82 -34.78 6.00 -12.24
C VAL A 82 -34.30 7.09 -13.22
N GLU A 83 -34.39 8.38 -12.86
CA GLU A 83 -33.87 9.46 -13.70
C GLU A 83 -32.33 9.44 -13.78
N ILE A 84 -31.64 9.11 -12.68
CA ILE A 84 -30.19 8.83 -12.68
C ILE A 84 -29.82 7.74 -13.69
N ALA A 85 -30.60 6.65 -13.73
CA ALA A 85 -30.40 5.56 -14.69
C ALA A 85 -30.67 5.96 -16.15
N LEU A 86 -31.46 7.00 -16.36
CA LEU A 86 -31.79 7.56 -17.67
C LEU A 86 -30.83 8.71 -18.07
N GLY A 87 -29.94 9.14 -17.17
CA GLY A 87 -28.96 10.21 -17.37
C GLY A 87 -29.44 11.62 -17.04
N ASP A 88 -30.64 11.77 -16.46
CA ASP A 88 -31.22 13.07 -16.07
C ASP A 88 -30.88 13.38 -14.60
N HIS A 89 -29.62 13.76 -14.39
CA HIS A 89 -29.04 13.98 -13.06
C HIS A 89 -29.55 15.25 -12.37
N GLU A 90 -30.02 16.25 -13.12
CA GLU A 90 -30.60 17.48 -12.56
C GLU A 90 -31.99 17.22 -12.00
N ARG A 91 -32.88 16.60 -12.78
CA ARG A 91 -34.23 16.22 -12.32
C ARG A 91 -34.18 15.21 -11.17
N ALA A 92 -33.16 14.34 -11.14
CA ALA A 92 -32.91 13.48 -9.99
C ALA A 92 -32.58 14.28 -8.72
N ARG A 93 -31.72 15.31 -8.82
CA ARG A 93 -31.38 16.19 -7.68
C ARG A 93 -32.61 16.90 -7.15
N GLU A 94 -33.41 17.52 -8.03
CA GLU A 94 -34.69 18.16 -7.66
C GLU A 94 -35.63 17.22 -6.87
N LEU A 95 -35.72 15.96 -7.31
CA LEU A 95 -36.59 14.95 -6.68
C LEU A 95 -36.08 14.52 -5.29
N LEU A 96 -34.77 14.40 -5.10
CA LEU A 96 -34.15 14.05 -3.81
C LEU A 96 -34.22 15.23 -2.83
N GLU A 97 -34.00 16.46 -3.30
CA GLU A 97 -34.13 17.67 -2.48
C GLU A 97 -35.57 17.86 -2.01
N ARG A 98 -36.55 17.64 -2.90
CA ARG A 98 -37.98 17.58 -2.54
C ARG A 98 -38.28 16.47 -1.53
N ALA A 99 -37.69 15.29 -1.67
CA ALA A 99 -37.88 14.20 -0.72
C ALA A 99 -37.35 14.56 0.69
N LEU A 100 -36.18 15.20 0.80
CA LEU A 100 -35.67 15.73 2.07
C LEU A 100 -36.51 16.87 2.65
N ALA A 101 -37.09 17.72 1.80
CA ALA A 101 -37.94 18.84 2.25
C ALA A 101 -39.27 18.36 2.86
N PHE A 102 -39.79 17.21 2.44
CA PHE A 102 -40.96 16.57 3.06
C PHE A 102 -40.58 15.59 4.19
N ASP A 103 -39.45 14.91 4.11
CA ASP A 103 -38.94 13.97 5.11
C ASP A 103 -37.41 14.06 5.26
N PRO A 104 -36.91 14.85 6.22
CA PRO A 104 -35.47 14.95 6.50
C PRO A 104 -34.81 13.64 6.99
N SER A 105 -35.60 12.61 7.29
CA SER A 105 -35.12 11.27 7.69
C SER A 105 -35.06 10.27 6.52
N ASN A 106 -35.56 10.63 5.33
CA ASN A 106 -35.63 9.74 4.16
C ASN A 106 -34.25 9.18 3.80
N HIS A 107 -34.04 7.88 4.08
CA HIS A 107 -32.73 7.25 3.98
C HIS A 107 -32.12 7.40 2.58
N GLU A 108 -32.88 7.12 1.53
CA GLU A 108 -32.40 7.19 0.14
C GLU A 108 -32.07 8.63 -0.30
N ALA A 109 -32.88 9.62 0.08
CA ALA A 109 -32.59 11.01 -0.25
C ALA A 109 -31.32 11.51 0.47
N ARG A 110 -31.11 11.11 1.73
CA ARG A 110 -29.85 11.35 2.45
C ARG A 110 -28.69 10.63 1.77
N LEU A 111 -28.88 9.37 1.38
CA LEU A 111 -27.85 8.53 0.75
C LEU A 111 -27.31 9.14 -0.55
N PHE A 112 -28.18 9.69 -1.39
CA PHE A 112 -27.79 10.31 -2.65
C PHE A 112 -27.36 11.79 -2.54
N LEU A 113 -27.69 12.52 -1.47
CA LEU A 113 -27.35 13.96 -1.35
C LEU A 113 -26.27 14.31 -0.31
N GLY A 114 -26.06 13.54 0.76
CA GLY A 114 -25.08 13.95 1.79
C GLY A 114 -25.09 13.24 3.14
N GLY A 115 -25.61 12.02 3.24
CA GLY A 115 -25.49 11.18 4.43
C GLY A 115 -24.03 10.78 4.71
N ASP A 116 -23.71 10.52 5.98
CA ASP A 116 -22.35 10.22 6.44
C ASP A 116 -21.84 8.91 5.83
N VAL A 117 -20.99 9.05 4.81
CA VAL A 117 -20.55 7.98 3.90
C VAL A 117 -19.98 6.77 4.64
N HIS A 118 -19.42 6.97 5.84
CA HIS A 118 -18.69 5.95 6.57
C HIS A 118 -19.55 4.75 7.00
N ASP A 119 -20.74 4.98 7.55
CA ASP A 119 -21.56 3.89 8.09
C ASP A 119 -22.23 3.04 7.00
N ASP A 120 -22.69 3.68 5.91
CA ASP A 120 -23.23 2.99 4.74
C ASP A 120 -22.15 2.11 4.08
N VAL A 121 -20.93 2.65 3.94
CA VAL A 121 -19.75 1.92 3.48
C VAL A 121 -19.48 0.71 4.36
N LEU A 122 -19.44 0.88 5.69
CA LEU A 122 -19.20 -0.22 6.62
C LEU A 122 -20.34 -1.25 6.62
N GLN A 123 -21.59 -0.84 6.39
CA GLN A 123 -22.72 -1.77 6.30
C GLN A 123 -22.62 -2.65 5.05
N VAL A 124 -22.31 -2.09 3.87
CA VAL A 124 -22.12 -2.87 2.65
C VAL A 124 -20.84 -3.71 2.68
N ARG A 125 -19.73 -3.20 3.27
CA ARG A 125 -18.51 -3.98 3.49
C ARG A 125 -18.79 -5.25 4.30
N ARG A 126 -19.56 -5.15 5.41
CA ARG A 126 -20.02 -6.31 6.22
C ARG A 126 -20.90 -7.30 5.45
N ARG A 127 -21.69 -6.83 4.47
CA ARG A 127 -22.53 -7.70 3.61
C ARG A 127 -21.73 -8.43 2.52
N LEU A 128 -20.51 -7.97 2.22
CA LEU A 128 -19.62 -8.56 1.21
C LEU A 128 -18.65 -9.61 1.78
N THR A 129 -18.19 -9.47 3.03
CA THR A 129 -17.22 -10.41 3.64
C THR A 129 -17.79 -11.78 4.02
N HIS A 130 -19.11 -11.96 4.01
CA HIS A 130 -19.76 -13.15 4.58
C HIS A 130 -20.35 -14.12 3.54
N GLY A 131 -19.74 -14.19 2.36
CA GLY A 131 -20.05 -15.15 1.30
C GLY A 131 -20.67 -14.50 0.05
N ALA A 132 -21.18 -15.32 -0.87
CA ALA A 132 -21.84 -14.81 -2.07
C ALA A 132 -23.13 -14.05 -1.67
N PRO A 133 -23.24 -12.73 -1.94
CA PRO A 133 -24.40 -11.95 -1.48
C PRO A 133 -25.69 -12.49 -2.09
N SER A 134 -26.78 -12.45 -1.32
CA SER A 134 -28.11 -12.85 -1.80
C SER A 134 -28.57 -11.98 -2.98
N PRO A 135 -29.51 -12.45 -3.83
CA PRO A 135 -30.06 -11.64 -4.92
C PRO A 135 -30.53 -10.26 -4.49
N ARG A 136 -31.20 -10.16 -3.32
CA ARG A 136 -31.57 -8.87 -2.70
C ARG A 136 -30.38 -8.06 -2.19
N ALA A 137 -29.41 -8.68 -1.52
CA ALA A 137 -28.22 -7.96 -1.04
C ALA A 137 -27.37 -7.37 -2.19
N ARG A 138 -27.37 -8.01 -3.38
CA ARG A 138 -26.80 -7.45 -4.61
C ARG A 138 -27.55 -6.20 -5.06
N ILE A 139 -28.88 -6.28 -5.15
CA ILE A 139 -29.74 -5.16 -5.54
C ILE A 139 -29.52 -3.93 -4.63
N GLU A 140 -29.52 -4.13 -3.31
CA GLU A 140 -29.30 -3.05 -2.32
C GLU A 140 -27.88 -2.44 -2.43
N LEU A 141 -26.86 -3.25 -2.73
CA LEU A 141 -25.49 -2.76 -3.01
C LEU A 141 -25.41 -1.91 -4.29
N GLY A 142 -26.15 -2.27 -5.34
CA GLY A 142 -26.20 -1.51 -6.59
C GLY A 142 -26.77 -0.09 -6.42
N ALA A 143 -27.74 0.08 -5.52
CA ALA A 143 -28.27 1.39 -5.15
C ALA A 143 -27.21 2.25 -4.46
N LEU A 144 -26.49 1.71 -3.46
CA LEU A 144 -25.41 2.44 -2.78
C LEU A 144 -24.31 2.90 -3.74
N CYS A 145 -23.86 2.03 -4.65
CA CYS A 145 -22.82 2.38 -5.61
C CYS A 145 -23.28 3.53 -6.54
N SER A 146 -24.55 3.52 -6.96
CA SER A 146 -25.14 4.60 -7.75
C SER A 146 -25.24 5.92 -6.96
N ALA A 147 -25.48 5.85 -5.64
CA ALA A 147 -25.46 7.01 -4.74
C ALA A 147 -24.05 7.58 -4.52
N ILE A 148 -23.01 6.75 -4.61
CA ILE A 148 -21.61 7.19 -4.54
C ILE A 148 -21.18 7.84 -5.87
N ASP A 149 -21.52 7.24 -7.02
CA ASP A 149 -21.25 7.84 -8.34
C ASP A 149 -21.91 9.22 -8.48
N PHE A 150 -23.20 9.32 -8.14
CA PHE A 150 -24.00 10.55 -8.24
C PHE A 150 -23.43 11.68 -7.37
N ARG A 151 -23.06 11.40 -6.12
CA ARG A 151 -22.41 12.38 -5.22
C ARG A 151 -21.04 12.84 -5.71
N ARG A 152 -20.34 12.05 -6.53
CA ARG A 152 -19.05 12.39 -7.15
C ARG A 152 -19.20 13.05 -8.52
N GLY A 153 -20.42 13.33 -8.99
CA GLY A 153 -20.68 13.87 -10.34
C GLY A 153 -20.30 12.90 -11.47
N ARG A 154 -20.04 11.62 -11.16
CA ARG A 154 -19.62 10.61 -12.14
C ARG A 154 -20.83 10.07 -12.91
N ARG A 155 -20.61 9.69 -14.16
CA ARG A 155 -21.67 9.20 -15.07
C ARG A 155 -22.18 7.83 -14.60
N VAL A 156 -23.32 7.81 -13.92
CA VAL A 156 -23.87 6.60 -13.31
C VAL A 156 -24.26 5.56 -14.36
N SER A 157 -23.50 4.47 -14.44
CA SER A 157 -23.80 3.33 -15.31
C SER A 157 -24.45 2.21 -14.52
N ILE A 158 -25.78 2.21 -14.48
CA ILE A 158 -26.57 1.16 -13.80
C ILE A 158 -26.64 -0.08 -14.70
N GLN A 159 -25.89 -1.12 -14.36
CA GLN A 159 -25.98 -2.39 -15.09
C GLN A 159 -27.36 -3.04 -14.91
N HIS A 160 -27.96 -3.46 -16.02
CA HIS A 160 -29.27 -4.11 -16.03
C HIS A 160 -29.10 -5.64 -16.08
N GLY A 161 -29.38 -6.30 -14.96
CA GLY A 161 -29.26 -7.76 -14.84
C GLY A 161 -28.72 -8.21 -13.47
N PRO A 162 -28.37 -9.50 -13.29
CA PRO A 162 -27.69 -9.95 -12.09
C PRO A 162 -26.32 -9.28 -11.99
N LEU A 163 -26.01 -8.65 -10.84
CA LEU A 163 -24.71 -8.00 -10.65
C LEU A 163 -23.59 -9.01 -10.85
N THR A 164 -22.71 -8.68 -11.78
CA THR A 164 -21.51 -9.46 -12.10
C THR A 164 -20.48 -9.31 -10.97
N GLN A 165 -19.57 -10.28 -10.83
CA GLN A 165 -18.48 -10.18 -9.86
C GLN A 165 -17.72 -8.86 -10.04
N ALA A 166 -17.38 -8.50 -11.27
CA ALA A 166 -16.73 -7.23 -11.63
C ALA A 166 -17.42 -5.97 -11.09
N TYR A 167 -18.74 -5.96 -10.92
CA TYR A 167 -19.46 -4.85 -10.29
C TYR A 167 -19.27 -4.84 -8.77
N LEU A 168 -19.32 -6.01 -8.11
CA LEU A 168 -19.01 -6.16 -6.68
C LEU A 168 -17.53 -5.81 -6.40
N ASP A 169 -16.64 -6.10 -7.34
CA ASP A 169 -15.22 -5.78 -7.26
C ASP A 169 -15.00 -4.27 -7.36
N ARG A 170 -15.57 -3.64 -8.39
CA ARG A 170 -15.59 -2.18 -8.55
C ARG A 170 -16.16 -1.48 -7.30
N ALA A 171 -17.24 -2.03 -6.74
CA ALA A 171 -17.82 -1.56 -5.48
C ALA A 171 -16.81 -1.64 -4.32
N ASN A 172 -16.23 -2.81 -4.04
CA ASN A 172 -15.22 -2.98 -2.97
C ASN A 172 -14.08 -1.95 -3.07
N LEU A 173 -13.58 -1.69 -4.27
CA LEU A 173 -12.49 -0.74 -4.52
C LEU A 173 -12.91 0.72 -4.24
N TRP A 174 -14.15 1.09 -4.58
CA TRP A 174 -14.70 2.41 -4.27
C TRP A 174 -15.01 2.61 -2.79
N LEU A 175 -15.47 1.56 -2.09
CA LEU A 175 -15.71 1.55 -0.65
C LEU A 175 -14.41 1.74 0.15
N ASP A 176 -13.31 1.14 -0.32
CA ASP A 176 -11.96 1.32 0.23
C ASP A 176 -11.27 2.62 -0.27
N GLY A 177 -12.05 3.58 -0.82
CA GLY A 177 -11.59 4.94 -1.11
C GLY A 177 -10.72 5.11 -2.35
N ALA A 178 -10.59 4.09 -3.20
CA ALA A 178 -9.80 4.21 -4.43
C ALA A 178 -10.46 5.17 -5.43
N GLU A 179 -9.69 6.17 -5.88
CA GLU A 179 -9.91 6.75 -7.20
C GLU A 179 -9.46 5.72 -8.24
N ILE A 180 -10.38 4.85 -8.66
CA ILE A 180 -10.25 4.25 -9.99
C ILE A 180 -10.39 5.42 -10.96
N GLY A 181 -9.27 5.78 -11.59
CA GLY A 181 -9.25 6.77 -12.64
C GLY A 181 -10.15 6.34 -13.79
N ASP A 182 -10.79 7.32 -14.42
CA ASP A 182 -11.49 7.07 -15.67
C ASP A 182 -10.49 6.51 -16.70
N ASP A 183 -10.97 5.65 -17.60
CA ASP A 183 -10.17 4.81 -18.50
C ASP A 183 -9.35 3.65 -17.86
N VAL A 184 -9.69 3.20 -16.64
CA VAL A 184 -9.62 1.74 -16.36
C VAL A 184 -10.83 1.05 -17.00
N ASP A 185 -10.81 1.00 -18.32
CA ASP A 185 -11.57 -0.02 -19.06
C ASP A 185 -11.09 -1.40 -18.59
N VAL A 186 -12.02 -2.32 -18.30
CA VAL A 186 -11.69 -3.69 -17.83
C VAL A 186 -12.14 -4.71 -18.89
N PRO A 187 -11.48 -4.78 -20.06
CA PRO A 187 -11.74 -5.79 -21.07
C PRO A 187 -11.21 -7.14 -20.58
N ALA A 188 -12.06 -7.84 -19.81
CA ALA A 188 -11.79 -9.05 -19.03
C ALA A 188 -10.85 -8.85 -17.83
N SER A 189 -11.34 -9.18 -16.63
CA SER A 189 -10.51 -9.20 -15.40
C SER A 189 -9.42 -10.26 -15.49
N LEU A 190 -8.35 -10.12 -14.69
CA LEU A 190 -7.24 -11.07 -14.63
C LEU A 190 -7.75 -12.49 -14.37
N ARG A 191 -8.76 -12.63 -13.48
CA ARG A 191 -9.45 -13.90 -13.19
C ARG A 191 -10.01 -14.57 -14.46
N ALA A 192 -10.59 -13.81 -15.39
CA ALA A 192 -11.12 -14.35 -16.64
C ALA A 192 -10.01 -14.83 -17.61
N ALA A 193 -8.82 -14.23 -17.56
CA ALA A 193 -7.64 -14.70 -18.28
C ALA A 193 -7.03 -15.96 -17.60
N LEU A 194 -6.87 -15.93 -16.27
CA LEU A 194 -6.33 -17.04 -15.47
C LEU A 194 -7.15 -18.33 -15.60
N LEU A 195 -8.48 -18.24 -15.62
CA LEU A 195 -9.35 -19.40 -15.85
C LEU A 195 -9.09 -20.08 -17.20
N ARG A 196 -8.65 -19.33 -18.23
CA ARG A 196 -8.32 -19.83 -19.58
C ARG A 196 -6.83 -20.15 -19.77
N ALA A 197 -5.98 -19.75 -18.82
CA ALA A 197 -4.55 -19.99 -18.85
C ALA A 197 -4.23 -21.46 -18.55
N GLU A 198 -3.12 -21.92 -19.10
CA GLU A 198 -2.46 -23.18 -18.77
C GLU A 198 -1.27 -22.94 -17.82
N ARG A 199 -0.67 -21.74 -17.85
CA ARG A 199 0.46 -21.34 -17.01
C ARG A 199 0.40 -19.85 -16.66
N ILE A 200 0.86 -19.52 -15.45
CA ILE A 200 1.23 -18.15 -15.05
C ILE A 200 2.75 -18.03 -15.12
N VAL A 201 3.27 -16.93 -15.62
CA VAL A 201 4.71 -16.64 -15.65
C VAL A 201 4.95 -15.30 -14.96
N TYR A 202 5.79 -15.26 -13.93
CA TYR A 202 6.08 -14.05 -13.16
C TYR A 202 7.52 -13.59 -13.37
N TYR A 203 7.71 -12.50 -14.10
CA TYR A 203 9.01 -11.88 -14.35
C TYR A 203 9.36 -10.89 -13.22
N THR A 204 10.41 -11.19 -12.45
CA THR A 204 10.86 -10.32 -11.34
C THR A 204 11.87 -9.28 -11.80
N SER A 205 11.92 -8.12 -11.14
CA SER A 205 12.94 -7.08 -11.36
C SER A 205 14.41 -7.57 -11.23
N HIS A 206 15.31 -6.94 -11.99
CA HIS A 206 16.76 -7.02 -11.76
C HIS A 206 17.23 -6.27 -10.49
N ALA A 207 16.37 -5.48 -9.85
CA ALA A 207 16.65 -4.91 -8.53
C ALA A 207 16.28 -5.93 -7.45
N PHE A 208 17.26 -6.43 -6.70
CA PHE A 208 17.04 -7.54 -5.75
C PHE A 208 15.97 -7.24 -4.68
N GLY A 209 15.89 -6.00 -4.19
CA GLY A 209 14.86 -5.61 -3.22
C GLY A 209 13.46 -5.75 -3.79
N ASP A 210 13.22 -5.14 -4.95
CA ASP A 210 12.00 -5.23 -5.72
C ASP A 210 11.66 -6.69 -6.06
N ALA A 211 12.66 -7.51 -6.44
CA ALA A 211 12.46 -8.92 -6.73
C ALA A 211 11.94 -9.69 -5.50
N VAL A 212 12.53 -9.46 -4.32
CA VAL A 212 12.11 -10.06 -3.05
C VAL A 212 10.72 -9.56 -2.65
N LEU A 213 10.49 -8.25 -2.62
CA LEU A 213 9.21 -7.64 -2.23
C LEU A 213 8.07 -8.02 -3.21
N GLY A 214 8.41 -8.15 -4.50
CA GLY A 214 7.52 -8.59 -5.58
C GLY A 214 6.96 -10.00 -5.40
N LEU A 215 7.65 -10.88 -4.69
CA LEU A 215 7.15 -12.24 -4.38
C LEU A 215 5.81 -12.24 -3.65
N SER A 216 5.38 -11.12 -3.08
CA SER A 216 4.02 -10.93 -2.58
C SER A 216 2.94 -11.17 -3.66
N ALA A 217 3.26 -11.04 -4.96
CA ALA A 217 2.37 -11.38 -6.07
C ALA A 217 2.04 -12.87 -6.09
N VAL A 218 3.03 -13.71 -5.78
CA VAL A 218 2.91 -15.16 -5.70
C VAL A 218 2.08 -15.52 -4.45
N THR A 219 2.34 -14.87 -3.31
CA THR A 219 1.50 -14.99 -2.11
C THR A 219 0.03 -14.63 -2.38
N ALA A 220 -0.22 -13.56 -3.14
CA ALA A 220 -1.56 -13.14 -3.54
C ALA A 220 -2.25 -14.18 -4.46
N LEU A 221 -1.54 -14.74 -5.44
CA LEU A 221 -2.05 -15.82 -6.29
C LEU A 221 -2.35 -17.10 -5.49
N HIS A 222 -1.56 -17.44 -4.47
CA HIS A 222 -1.89 -18.58 -3.59
C HIS A 222 -3.16 -18.35 -2.78
N ARG A 223 -3.35 -17.17 -2.18
CA ARG A 223 -4.62 -16.81 -1.52
C ARG A 223 -5.81 -16.84 -2.47
N PHE A 224 -5.59 -16.45 -3.73
CA PHE A 224 -6.63 -16.55 -4.76
C PHE A 224 -6.99 -18.01 -5.09
N PHE A 225 -6.01 -18.91 -5.18
CA PHE A 225 -6.26 -20.34 -5.44
C PHE A 225 -6.92 -21.06 -4.27
N GLU A 226 -6.68 -20.65 -3.03
CA GLU A 226 -7.42 -21.14 -1.84
C GLU A 226 -8.91 -20.77 -1.92
N LEU A 227 -9.24 -19.58 -2.46
CA LEU A 227 -10.61 -19.08 -2.60
C LEU A 227 -11.30 -19.52 -3.91
N CYS A 228 -10.54 -19.83 -4.96
CA CYS A 228 -11.01 -20.26 -6.28
C CYS A 228 -10.14 -21.42 -6.82
N PRO A 229 -10.28 -22.66 -6.28
CA PRO A 229 -9.44 -23.80 -6.68
C PRO A 229 -9.54 -24.15 -8.18
N GLU A 230 -10.65 -23.81 -8.85
CA GLU A 230 -10.83 -23.99 -10.28
C GLU A 230 -9.92 -23.08 -11.14
N ALA A 231 -9.44 -21.97 -10.56
CA ALA A 231 -8.50 -21.04 -11.16
C ALA A 231 -7.02 -21.38 -10.86
N GLN A 232 -6.74 -22.43 -10.09
CA GLN A 232 -5.39 -22.87 -9.73
C GLN A 232 -4.57 -23.26 -10.96
N ARG A 233 -3.42 -22.61 -11.18
CA ARG A 233 -2.50 -22.89 -12.30
C ARG A 233 -1.03 -22.97 -11.83
N PRO A 234 -0.14 -23.68 -12.54
CA PRO A 234 1.29 -23.61 -12.31
C PRO A 234 1.82 -22.17 -12.47
N ILE A 235 2.70 -21.75 -11.58
CA ILE A 235 3.39 -20.45 -11.59
C ILE A 235 4.86 -20.72 -11.90
N GLU A 236 5.39 -20.14 -12.98
CA GLU A 236 6.82 -20.12 -13.25
C GLU A 236 7.38 -18.74 -12.92
N ILE A 237 8.20 -18.65 -11.88
CA ILE A 237 8.90 -17.41 -11.50
C ILE A 237 10.20 -17.34 -12.29
N VAL A 238 10.29 -16.31 -13.12
CA VAL A 238 11.44 -16.01 -13.97
C VAL A 238 12.24 -14.88 -13.32
N SER A 239 13.46 -15.18 -12.89
CA SER A 239 14.26 -14.25 -12.08
C SER A 239 15.76 -14.40 -12.31
N PRO A 240 16.53 -13.30 -12.40
CA PRO A 240 18.00 -13.36 -12.34
C PRO A 240 18.52 -13.81 -10.96
N TYR A 241 17.65 -13.94 -9.96
CA TYR A 241 17.95 -14.37 -8.59
C TYR A 241 17.38 -15.76 -8.25
N ALA A 242 16.99 -16.57 -9.25
CA ALA A 242 16.25 -17.82 -9.06
C ALA A 242 16.86 -18.81 -8.05
N GLU A 243 18.18 -18.84 -7.91
CA GLU A 243 18.91 -19.63 -6.91
C GLU A 243 18.57 -19.20 -5.47
N VAL A 244 18.66 -17.91 -5.18
CA VAL A 244 18.41 -17.33 -3.84
C VAL A 244 16.92 -17.30 -3.52
N LEU A 245 16.06 -17.11 -4.53
CA LEU A 245 14.60 -17.15 -4.38
C LEU A 245 14.04 -18.58 -4.26
N GLY A 246 14.89 -19.62 -4.32
CA GLY A 246 14.55 -21.06 -4.27
C GLY A 246 13.58 -21.48 -3.14
N ALA A 247 13.53 -20.69 -2.06
CA ALA A 247 12.62 -20.84 -0.94
C ALA A 247 11.11 -20.87 -1.29
N LEU A 248 10.68 -20.37 -2.46
CA LEU A 248 9.29 -20.49 -2.91
C LEU A 248 8.97 -21.86 -3.55
N ALA A 249 9.84 -22.35 -4.44
CA ALA A 249 9.59 -23.60 -5.17
C ALA A 249 9.60 -24.82 -4.23
N GLU A 250 10.45 -24.84 -3.21
CA GLU A 250 10.43 -25.90 -2.20
C GLU A 250 9.20 -25.86 -1.27
N ARG A 251 8.52 -24.71 -1.15
CA ARG A 251 7.33 -24.55 -0.30
C ARG A 251 6.03 -24.88 -1.02
N HIS A 252 5.95 -24.80 -2.35
CA HIS A 252 4.67 -24.93 -3.06
C HIS A 252 4.77 -25.75 -4.36
N PRO A 253 4.03 -26.88 -4.49
CA PRO A 253 4.17 -27.83 -5.61
C PRO A 253 3.68 -27.32 -6.97
N LEU A 254 3.22 -26.07 -7.05
CA LEU A 254 2.82 -25.39 -8.29
C LEU A 254 3.85 -24.36 -8.76
N VAL A 255 4.86 -24.05 -7.94
CA VAL A 255 5.80 -22.96 -8.20
C VAL A 255 7.11 -23.52 -8.72
N ALA A 256 7.46 -23.17 -9.95
CA ALA A 256 8.77 -23.38 -10.53
C ALA A 256 9.59 -22.09 -10.48
N LEU A 257 10.91 -22.19 -10.42
CA LEU A 257 11.86 -21.09 -10.53
C LEU A 257 12.82 -21.34 -11.69
N ARG A 258 13.08 -20.32 -12.50
CA ARG A 258 14.00 -20.39 -13.65
C ARG A 258 14.79 -19.10 -13.81
N GLY A 259 16.11 -19.24 -13.95
CA GLY A 259 16.99 -18.15 -14.39
C GLY A 259 16.99 -18.02 -15.91
N LEU A 260 17.03 -16.77 -16.41
CA LEU A 260 17.17 -16.45 -17.84
C LEU A 260 18.37 -15.55 -18.13
N SER A 261 18.64 -14.59 -17.26
CA SER A 261 19.67 -13.56 -17.40
C SER A 261 20.49 -13.45 -16.10
N ARG A 262 21.57 -12.67 -16.15
CA ARG A 262 22.31 -12.26 -14.93
C ARG A 262 21.67 -10.99 -14.35
N PRO A 263 21.90 -10.68 -13.05
CA PRO A 263 21.51 -9.39 -12.49
C PRO A 263 22.08 -8.22 -13.29
N ARG A 264 21.24 -7.22 -13.59
CA ARG A 264 21.57 -6.02 -14.40
C ARG A 264 22.02 -6.30 -15.85
N ASP A 265 21.48 -7.35 -16.47
CA ASP A 265 21.67 -7.61 -17.91
C ASP A 265 21.10 -6.46 -18.77
N PRO A 266 21.88 -5.82 -19.66
CA PRO A 266 21.41 -4.70 -20.48
C PRO A 266 20.31 -5.10 -21.49
N GLU A 267 20.18 -6.40 -21.81
CA GLU A 267 19.17 -6.91 -22.74
C GLU A 267 17.95 -7.55 -22.03
N GLU A 268 17.80 -7.35 -20.70
CA GLU A 268 16.72 -7.94 -19.87
C GLU A 268 15.32 -7.87 -20.54
N ALA A 269 14.95 -6.70 -21.08
CA ALA A 269 13.66 -6.51 -21.73
C ALA A 269 13.50 -7.33 -23.03
N ALA A 270 14.59 -7.52 -23.79
CA ALA A 270 14.59 -8.37 -24.98
C ALA A 270 14.56 -9.85 -24.60
N ILE A 271 15.30 -10.26 -23.57
CA ILE A 271 15.34 -11.63 -23.03
C ILE A 271 13.95 -12.04 -22.51
N ALA A 272 13.31 -11.20 -21.71
CA ALA A 272 11.97 -11.47 -21.17
C ALA A 272 10.89 -11.52 -22.27
N ALA A 273 10.93 -10.59 -23.23
CA ALA A 273 10.00 -10.59 -24.36
C ALA A 273 10.19 -11.83 -25.25
N GLU A 274 11.44 -12.23 -25.52
CA GLU A 274 11.74 -13.40 -26.35
C GLU A 274 11.38 -14.72 -25.65
N ASP A 275 11.50 -14.81 -24.33
CA ASP A 275 10.95 -15.93 -23.56
C ASP A 275 9.42 -16.02 -23.71
N LEU A 276 8.70 -14.89 -23.57
CA LEU A 276 7.25 -14.85 -23.71
C LEU A 276 6.79 -15.22 -25.14
N ARG A 277 7.52 -14.80 -26.18
CA ARG A 277 7.26 -15.19 -27.59
C ARG A 277 7.47 -16.67 -27.89
N ARG A 278 8.30 -17.37 -27.11
CA ARG A 278 8.62 -18.80 -27.36
C ARG A 278 7.60 -19.76 -26.75
N ARG A 279 6.75 -19.29 -25.85
CA ARG A 279 5.70 -20.07 -25.19
C ARG A 279 4.59 -20.45 -26.15
N ARG A 280 4.04 -21.65 -25.98
CA ARG A 280 2.93 -22.19 -26.79
C ARG A 280 1.76 -22.63 -25.92
N GLU A 281 1.98 -22.71 -24.63
CA GLU A 281 0.95 -22.81 -23.60
C GLU A 281 0.23 -21.46 -23.43
N ARG A 282 -1.07 -21.49 -23.16
CA ARG A 282 -1.85 -20.27 -22.87
C ARG A 282 -1.33 -19.62 -21.58
N THR A 283 -0.69 -18.46 -21.73
CA THR A 283 0.12 -17.82 -20.71
C THR A 283 -0.55 -16.55 -20.19
N VAL A 284 -0.63 -16.39 -18.87
CA VAL A 284 -0.79 -15.07 -18.26
C VAL A 284 0.55 -14.66 -17.68
N ALA A 285 1.09 -13.53 -18.15
CA ALA A 285 2.31 -12.98 -17.58
C ALA A 285 1.96 -11.99 -16.44
N VAL A 286 2.80 -11.97 -15.41
CA VAL A 286 2.85 -10.93 -14.39
C VAL A 286 4.28 -10.38 -14.39
N THR A 287 4.48 -9.10 -14.11
CA THR A 287 5.81 -8.49 -14.07
C THR A 287 5.88 -7.42 -12.99
N ASN A 288 6.92 -7.46 -12.15
CA ASN A 288 7.33 -6.29 -11.37
C ASN A 288 8.72 -5.78 -11.79
N ALA A 289 9.18 -6.18 -12.98
CA ALA A 289 10.42 -5.68 -13.56
C ALA A 289 10.26 -4.24 -14.08
N GLY A 290 11.38 -3.56 -14.31
CA GLY A 290 11.39 -2.13 -14.62
C GLY A 290 10.58 -1.78 -15.90
N PRO A 291 10.17 -0.52 -16.08
CA PRO A 291 9.21 -0.11 -17.12
C PRO A 291 9.54 -0.53 -18.57
N HIS A 292 10.82 -0.73 -18.89
CA HIS A 292 11.27 -1.24 -20.20
C HIS A 292 10.86 -2.71 -20.41
N VAL A 293 10.97 -3.56 -19.38
CA VAL A 293 10.58 -4.97 -19.41
C VAL A 293 9.06 -5.09 -19.48
N SER A 294 8.33 -4.38 -18.61
CA SER A 294 6.87 -4.37 -18.64
C SER A 294 6.31 -3.87 -19.97
N ARG A 295 6.94 -2.86 -20.60
CA ARG A 295 6.60 -2.45 -21.97
C ARG A 295 6.83 -3.57 -22.99
N ALA A 296 8.01 -4.18 -23.01
CA ALA A 296 8.34 -5.21 -24.00
C ALA A 296 7.44 -6.46 -23.88
N LEU A 297 7.05 -6.85 -22.66
CA LEU A 297 6.06 -7.91 -22.42
C LEU A 297 4.66 -7.51 -22.92
N LEU A 298 4.21 -6.29 -22.65
CA LEU A 298 2.93 -5.75 -23.17
C LEU A 298 2.90 -5.64 -24.69
N GLU A 299 4.03 -5.34 -25.34
CA GLU A 299 4.16 -5.33 -26.80
C GLU A 299 4.01 -6.74 -27.39
N VAL A 300 4.66 -7.76 -26.80
CA VAL A 300 4.48 -9.17 -27.21
C VAL A 300 3.02 -9.62 -27.10
N ALA A 301 2.31 -9.19 -26.06
CA ALA A 301 0.95 -9.62 -25.79
C ALA A 301 -0.11 -9.11 -26.78
N ARG A 302 0.19 -8.07 -27.58
CA ARG A 302 -0.74 -7.53 -28.57
C ARG A 302 -0.97 -8.48 -29.74
N ASP A 303 0.11 -9.12 -30.20
CA ASP A 303 0.13 -9.91 -31.44
C ASP A 303 0.32 -11.42 -31.20
N HIS A 304 0.69 -11.84 -29.98
CA HIS A 304 1.00 -13.23 -29.68
C HIS A 304 -0.21 -14.04 -29.18
N ALA A 305 -0.79 -14.86 -30.07
CA ALA A 305 -2.04 -15.61 -29.87
C ALA A 305 -2.15 -16.53 -28.63
N HIS A 306 -1.04 -16.83 -27.95
CA HIS A 306 -1.02 -17.63 -26.71
C HIS A 306 -0.92 -16.79 -25.42
N VAL A 307 -0.70 -15.47 -25.49
CA VAL A 307 -0.70 -14.61 -24.29
C VAL A 307 -2.13 -14.14 -24.01
N GLY A 308 -2.69 -14.59 -22.88
CA GLY A 308 -4.05 -14.23 -22.46
C GLY A 308 -4.13 -12.89 -21.70
N ALA A 309 -3.06 -12.49 -21.02
CA ALA A 309 -2.90 -11.17 -20.38
C ALA A 309 -1.43 -10.93 -19.99
N VAL A 310 -1.08 -9.66 -19.78
CA VAL A 310 0.14 -9.23 -19.07
C VAL A 310 -0.28 -8.25 -17.98
N LEU A 311 0.04 -8.54 -16.73
CA LEU A 311 -0.18 -7.64 -15.60
C LEU A 311 1.14 -7.00 -15.16
N ASP A 312 1.21 -5.68 -15.28
CA ASP A 312 2.29 -4.87 -14.73
C ASP A 312 1.96 -4.51 -13.27
N VAL A 313 2.77 -4.98 -12.33
CA VAL A 313 2.62 -4.77 -10.88
C VAL A 313 3.80 -3.98 -10.29
N HIS A 314 4.50 -3.18 -11.10
CA HIS A 314 5.57 -2.30 -10.64
C HIS A 314 5.01 -1.01 -10.00
N ILE A 315 5.46 -0.71 -8.78
CA ILE A 315 4.89 0.35 -7.92
C ILE A 315 4.94 1.77 -8.54
N ASP A 316 6.05 2.14 -9.20
CA ASP A 316 6.22 3.42 -9.92
C ASP A 316 5.08 3.78 -10.88
N ARG A 317 4.44 2.80 -11.53
CA ARG A 317 3.40 3.06 -12.53
C ARG A 317 2.12 3.60 -11.90
N HIS A 318 1.85 3.23 -10.65
CA HIS A 318 0.68 3.67 -9.91
C HIS A 318 0.98 4.93 -9.09
N ALA A 319 2.19 5.05 -8.53
CA ALA A 319 2.58 6.18 -7.68
C ALA A 319 2.54 7.56 -8.38
N ARG A 320 2.62 7.63 -9.72
CA ARG A 320 2.75 8.89 -10.49
C ARG A 320 1.44 9.41 -11.09
N GLY A 321 0.39 8.58 -11.15
CA GLY A 321 -0.93 8.94 -11.71
C GLY A 321 -2.06 8.92 -10.67
N LEU A 322 -1.76 8.49 -9.45
CA LEU A 322 -2.64 8.65 -8.30
C LEU A 322 -2.39 10.03 -7.67
N ASP A 323 -3.34 10.93 -7.84
CA ASP A 323 -3.53 11.99 -6.85
C ASP A 323 -3.82 11.33 -5.47
N PRO A 324 -3.66 12.02 -4.33
CA PRO A 324 -3.57 11.33 -3.05
C PRO A 324 -4.82 10.52 -2.79
N TRP A 325 -4.61 9.28 -2.32
CA TRP A 325 -5.59 8.63 -1.48
C TRP A 325 -5.74 9.52 -0.23
N GLN A 326 -6.74 10.43 -0.23
CA GLN A 326 -6.91 11.53 0.73
C GLN A 326 -7.37 11.05 2.12
N SER A 327 -6.79 9.95 2.59
CA SER A 327 -7.08 9.38 3.90
C SER A 327 -5.79 8.96 4.58
N THR A 328 -5.12 9.95 5.17
CA THR A 328 -4.25 9.76 6.34
C THR A 328 -5.07 9.37 7.59
N ARG A 329 -6.41 9.39 7.50
CA ARG A 329 -7.33 8.93 8.55
C ARG A 329 -7.35 7.38 8.60
N PRO A 330 -7.61 6.77 9.76
CA PRO A 330 -7.87 5.33 9.85
C PRO A 330 -9.02 4.90 8.91
N PRO A 331 -8.98 3.69 8.32
CA PRO A 331 -8.04 2.59 8.60
C PRO A 331 -6.80 2.55 7.69
N TYR A 332 -6.54 3.52 6.81
CA TYR A 332 -5.56 3.36 5.73
C TYR A 332 -4.08 3.37 6.16
N ARG A 333 -3.82 3.58 7.47
CA ARG A 333 -2.55 3.32 8.19
C ARG A 333 -2.00 1.88 8.08
N HIS A 334 -2.61 1.03 7.27
CA HIS A 334 -2.21 -0.37 7.03
C HIS A 334 -1.75 -0.63 5.58
N LEU A 335 -1.76 0.38 4.70
CA LEU A 335 -1.23 0.31 3.32
C LEU A 335 0.26 0.72 3.21
N LEU A 336 1.00 0.58 4.31
CA LEU A 336 2.30 1.24 4.56
C LEU A 336 3.54 0.39 4.20
N ALA A 337 3.37 -0.61 3.34
CA ALA A 337 4.43 -1.53 2.94
C ALA A 337 4.23 -1.99 1.49
N TYR A 338 5.31 -2.38 0.81
CA TYR A 338 5.25 -2.86 -0.58
C TYR A 338 4.32 -4.10 -0.73
N PRO A 339 4.41 -5.13 0.14
CA PRO A 339 3.52 -6.29 0.04
C PRO A 339 2.03 -5.94 0.20
N ALA A 340 1.70 -5.00 1.09
CA ALA A 340 0.33 -4.57 1.35
C ALA A 340 -0.32 -3.90 0.13
N ARG A 341 0.41 -3.01 -0.54
CA ARG A 341 -0.07 -2.38 -1.79
C ARG A 341 -0.14 -3.37 -2.94
N LEU A 342 0.83 -4.28 -3.06
CA LEU A 342 0.82 -5.28 -4.12
C LEU A 342 -0.37 -6.25 -3.94
N HIS A 343 -0.65 -6.71 -2.72
CA HIS A 343 -1.88 -7.47 -2.43
C HIS A 343 -3.14 -6.71 -2.86
N ARG A 344 -3.26 -5.42 -2.52
CA ARG A 344 -4.41 -4.59 -2.93
C ARG A 344 -4.53 -4.46 -4.43
N MET A 345 -3.44 -4.21 -5.15
CA MET A 345 -3.39 -4.20 -6.62
C MET A 345 -3.81 -5.54 -7.24
N MET A 346 -3.38 -6.66 -6.66
CA MET A 346 -3.79 -8.00 -7.09
C MET A 346 -5.29 -8.25 -6.82
N GLU A 347 -5.83 -7.77 -5.70
CA GLU A 347 -7.27 -7.80 -5.41
C GLU A 347 -8.07 -7.01 -6.46
N MET A 348 -7.59 -5.83 -6.89
CA MET A 348 -8.21 -5.08 -7.99
C MET A 348 -8.23 -5.88 -9.30
N ALA A 349 -7.09 -6.46 -9.69
CA ALA A 349 -6.91 -7.14 -10.96
C ALA A 349 -7.69 -8.46 -11.03
N LEU A 350 -7.71 -9.22 -9.92
CA LEU A 350 -8.42 -10.50 -9.80
C LEU A 350 -9.92 -10.33 -9.66
N GLY A 351 -10.38 -9.24 -9.02
CA GLY A 351 -11.78 -9.09 -8.65
C GLY A 351 -12.16 -10.01 -7.49
N ILE A 352 -11.42 -9.90 -6.37
CA ILE A 352 -11.69 -10.60 -5.11
C ILE A 352 -10.87 -9.97 -3.97
N LYS A 353 -11.36 -10.01 -2.73
CA LYS A 353 -10.57 -9.68 -1.53
C LYS A 353 -9.75 -10.90 -1.08
N LEU A 354 -8.45 -10.71 -0.85
CA LEU A 354 -7.47 -11.71 -0.46
C LEU A 354 -7.00 -11.56 0.99
N LEU A 355 -7.04 -10.35 1.55
CA LEU A 355 -6.64 -10.06 2.93
C LEU A 355 -7.64 -9.14 3.62
N ASP A 356 -8.11 -9.55 4.80
CA ASP A 356 -8.97 -8.72 5.65
C ASP A 356 -8.21 -7.53 6.25
N ASP A 357 -7.04 -7.77 6.84
CA ASP A 357 -6.07 -6.74 7.23
C ASP A 357 -4.89 -6.73 6.24
N PRO A 358 -4.63 -5.62 5.51
CA PRO A 358 -3.49 -5.53 4.63
C PRO A 358 -2.14 -5.44 5.38
N ALA A 359 -2.10 -5.12 6.68
CA ALA A 359 -0.86 -5.16 7.46
C ALA A 359 -0.36 -6.59 7.73
N ALA A 360 -1.20 -7.62 7.53
CA ALA A 360 -0.78 -9.01 7.50
C ALA A 360 0.00 -9.40 6.22
N ALA A 361 0.01 -8.55 5.19
CA ALA A 361 0.75 -8.77 3.96
C ALA A 361 2.26 -8.71 4.21
N ARG A 362 2.97 -9.80 3.91
CA ARG A 362 4.42 -9.90 4.01
C ARG A 362 4.94 -10.97 3.05
N VAL A 363 6.18 -10.81 2.61
CA VAL A 363 6.93 -11.90 1.96
C VAL A 363 7.47 -12.81 3.06
N THR A 364 7.53 -14.13 2.83
CA THR A 364 8.09 -15.07 3.81
C THR A 364 8.80 -16.22 3.09
N LEU A 365 10.08 -16.40 3.40
CA LEU A 365 10.99 -17.38 2.82
C LEU A 365 11.41 -18.39 3.92
N SER A 366 11.67 -19.64 3.53
CA SER A 366 12.31 -20.65 4.37
C SER A 366 13.79 -20.80 4.00
N LEU A 367 14.59 -21.33 4.92
CA LEU A 367 15.74 -22.13 4.52
C LEU A 367 15.23 -23.35 3.73
N SER A 368 15.59 -23.39 2.46
CA SER A 368 15.39 -24.53 1.56
C SER A 368 16.40 -25.64 1.89
N GLY A 369 16.21 -26.87 1.42
CA GLY A 369 17.16 -27.98 1.54
C GLY A 369 18.50 -27.71 0.81
N ALA A 370 18.47 -26.91 -0.26
CA ALA A 370 19.69 -26.39 -0.88
C ALA A 370 20.31 -25.26 -0.04
N LEU A 371 19.54 -24.23 0.32
CA LEU A 371 20.02 -23.10 1.15
C LEU A 371 20.49 -23.52 2.55
N SER A 372 19.99 -24.64 3.09
CA SER A 372 20.43 -25.20 4.37
C SER A 372 21.86 -25.76 4.32
N ARG A 373 22.28 -26.32 3.17
CA ARG A 373 23.67 -26.76 2.95
C ARG A 373 24.59 -25.56 2.78
N ILE A 374 24.21 -24.62 1.91
CA ILE A 374 24.91 -23.34 1.70
C ILE A 374 25.09 -22.60 3.03
N ARG A 375 24.07 -22.55 3.89
CA ARG A 375 24.16 -22.03 5.26
C ARG A 375 25.20 -22.76 6.10
N ALA A 376 25.19 -24.09 6.15
CA ALA A 376 26.15 -24.85 6.96
C ALA A 376 27.60 -24.60 6.48
N GLU A 377 27.81 -24.62 5.17
CA GLU A 377 29.10 -24.38 4.53
C GLU A 377 29.61 -22.95 4.78
N ALA A 378 28.75 -21.93 4.64
CA ALA A 378 29.08 -20.53 4.93
C ALA A 378 29.37 -20.29 6.42
N LEU A 379 28.55 -20.83 7.34
CA LEU A 379 28.78 -20.68 8.79
C LEU A 379 30.09 -21.33 9.24
N ALA A 380 30.48 -22.47 8.64
CA ALA A 380 31.77 -23.08 8.86
C ALA A 380 32.91 -22.23 8.28
N ARG A 381 32.82 -21.81 7.01
CA ARG A 381 33.87 -21.03 6.32
C ARG A 381 34.20 -19.71 7.03
N HIS A 382 33.17 -18.96 7.42
CA HIS A 382 33.33 -17.66 8.07
C HIS A 382 33.47 -17.79 9.61
N GLY A 383 33.63 -19.01 10.14
CA GLY A 383 33.88 -19.27 11.55
C GLY A 383 32.72 -18.89 12.49
N ILE A 384 31.51 -18.73 11.96
CA ILE A 384 30.28 -18.36 12.70
C ILE A 384 29.69 -19.59 13.42
N GLU A 385 30.02 -20.81 12.97
CA GLU A 385 29.52 -22.06 13.53
C GLU A 385 29.63 -22.14 15.07
N GLY A 386 28.56 -22.64 15.71
CA GLY A 386 28.45 -22.74 17.16
C GLY A 386 28.25 -21.42 17.91
N ALA A 387 28.17 -20.28 17.21
CA ALA A 387 27.82 -18.99 17.80
C ALA A 387 26.34 -18.64 17.63
N GLU A 388 25.79 -17.91 18.60
CA GLU A 388 24.68 -16.99 18.40
C GLU A 388 25.22 -15.68 17.81
N TYR A 389 24.46 -15.01 16.93
CA TYR A 389 24.98 -13.84 16.24
C TYR A 389 23.94 -12.82 15.75
N HIS A 390 24.38 -11.57 15.65
CA HIS A 390 23.69 -10.46 15.01
C HIS A 390 24.41 -10.08 13.71
N CYS A 391 23.69 -9.65 12.68
CA CYS A 391 24.26 -9.19 11.42
C CYS A 391 24.17 -7.67 11.27
N VAL A 392 25.22 -7.05 10.73
CA VAL A 392 25.19 -5.69 10.17
C VAL A 392 25.55 -5.79 8.70
N ILE A 393 24.70 -5.30 7.80
CA ILE A 393 24.91 -5.34 6.34
C ILE A 393 25.19 -3.93 5.85
N GLU A 394 26.42 -3.67 5.39
CA GLU A 394 26.82 -2.34 4.89
C GLU A 394 26.41 -2.08 3.44
N SER A 395 26.20 -3.13 2.65
CA SER A 395 26.23 -3.10 1.18
C SER A 395 25.15 -2.19 0.59
N ALA A 396 25.54 -1.19 -0.20
CA ALA A 396 24.66 -0.10 -0.60
C ALA A 396 24.86 0.34 -2.05
N SER A 397 23.75 0.51 -2.81
CA SER A 397 23.79 0.85 -4.24
C SER A 397 24.26 2.26 -4.59
N LYS A 398 24.51 3.10 -3.58
CA LYS A 398 24.95 4.50 -3.65
C LYS A 398 25.65 4.88 -2.34
N LYS A 399 26.65 5.77 -2.37
CA LYS A 399 27.27 6.31 -1.15
C LYS A 399 26.29 7.02 -0.23
N SER A 400 25.27 7.66 -0.80
CA SER A 400 24.18 8.29 -0.06
C SER A 400 23.23 7.30 0.66
N LYS A 401 23.33 5.99 0.37
CA LYS A 401 22.71 4.89 1.13
C LYS A 401 23.68 4.12 2.04
N GLN A 402 24.98 4.42 2.03
CA GLN A 402 25.92 3.79 2.96
C GLN A 402 25.64 4.23 4.41
N PHE A 403 26.15 3.45 5.38
CA PHE A 403 26.27 3.95 6.75
C PHE A 403 27.21 5.16 6.81
N ASP A 404 26.93 6.09 7.72
CA ASP A 404 27.98 6.99 8.18
C ASP A 404 29.04 6.21 9.00
N PRO A 405 30.35 6.41 8.76
CA PRO A 405 31.42 5.71 9.48
C PRO A 405 31.41 5.91 11.00
N ALA A 406 31.05 7.08 11.52
CA ALA A 406 31.01 7.32 12.96
C ALA A 406 29.80 6.63 13.60
N LEU A 407 28.63 6.70 12.96
CA LEU A 407 27.43 5.97 13.35
C LEU A 407 27.68 4.46 13.35
N LEU A 408 28.32 3.93 12.30
CA LEU A 408 28.66 2.51 12.20
C LEU A 408 29.60 2.06 13.33
N ARG A 409 30.69 2.81 13.59
CA ARG A 409 31.61 2.49 14.69
C ARG A 409 30.92 2.54 16.06
N ALA A 410 30.01 3.48 16.28
CA ALA A 410 29.22 3.56 17.51
C ALA A 410 28.25 2.37 17.67
N LEU A 411 27.54 2.00 16.61
CA LEU A 411 26.66 0.82 16.58
C LEU A 411 27.45 -0.47 16.85
N LEU A 412 28.55 -0.71 16.12
CA LEU A 412 29.37 -1.91 16.29
C LEU A 412 29.90 -2.03 17.72
N ARG A 413 30.40 -0.93 18.34
CA ARG A 413 30.84 -0.92 19.75
C ARG A 413 29.71 -1.31 20.71
N ALA A 414 28.49 -0.82 20.49
CA ALA A 414 27.34 -1.17 21.30
C ALA A 414 26.90 -2.64 21.13
N MET A 415 26.99 -3.18 19.91
CA MET A 415 26.66 -4.57 19.61
C MET A 415 27.70 -5.55 20.17
N THR A 416 29.00 -5.26 20.05
CA THR A 416 30.06 -6.09 20.64
C THR A 416 30.03 -6.07 22.17
N ALA A 417 29.71 -4.92 22.77
CA ALA A 417 29.52 -4.83 24.22
C ALA A 417 28.34 -5.69 24.70
N GLU A 418 27.24 -5.75 23.95
CA GLU A 418 26.14 -6.66 24.30
C GLU A 418 26.52 -8.13 24.10
N CYS A 419 27.22 -8.47 23.01
CA CYS A 419 27.75 -9.82 22.80
C CYS A 419 28.63 -10.26 23.98
N ALA A 420 29.52 -9.40 24.48
CA ALA A 420 30.32 -9.67 25.67
C ALA A 420 29.45 -9.89 26.92
N ARG A 421 28.43 -9.06 27.15
CA ARG A 421 27.47 -9.25 28.26
C ARG A 421 26.67 -10.53 28.12
N GLN A 422 26.35 -10.99 26.92
CA GLN A 422 25.58 -12.21 26.66
C GLN A 422 26.45 -13.48 26.71
N GLU A 423 27.67 -13.47 26.17
CA GLU A 423 28.65 -14.56 26.26
C GLU A 423 28.99 -14.83 27.75
N HIS A 424 29.14 -13.76 28.55
CA HIS A 424 29.33 -13.87 30.00
C HIS A 424 28.09 -14.41 30.77
N ARG A 425 26.87 -13.98 30.40
CA ARG A 425 25.63 -14.42 31.09
C ARG A 425 25.18 -15.83 30.73
N SER A 426 25.44 -16.28 29.50
CA SER A 426 24.89 -17.54 28.95
C SER A 426 25.93 -18.67 28.81
N GLY A 427 27.23 -18.33 28.78
CA GLY A 427 28.29 -19.27 28.41
C GLY A 427 28.30 -19.65 26.93
N ARG A 428 27.37 -19.13 26.11
CA ARG A 428 27.30 -19.38 24.66
C ARG A 428 28.14 -18.33 23.91
N ARG A 429 28.80 -18.76 22.85
CA ARG A 429 29.61 -17.88 21.98
C ARG A 429 28.71 -16.87 21.27
N GLN A 430 29.01 -15.57 21.36
CA GLN A 430 28.20 -14.49 20.76
C GLN A 430 29.00 -13.70 19.73
N ARG A 431 28.47 -13.40 18.53
CA ARG A 431 29.22 -12.65 17.51
C ARG A 431 28.41 -11.57 16.78
N VAL A 432 29.11 -10.52 16.36
CA VAL A 432 28.61 -9.53 15.39
C VAL A 432 29.21 -9.86 14.04
N VAL A 433 28.38 -10.26 13.08
CA VAL A 433 28.77 -10.57 11.71
C VAL A 433 28.61 -9.32 10.87
N PHE A 434 29.73 -8.73 10.47
CA PHE A 434 29.79 -7.61 9.54
C PHE A 434 29.77 -8.16 8.11
N CYS A 435 28.64 -8.02 7.43
CA CYS A 435 28.43 -8.48 6.07
C CYS A 435 28.91 -7.36 5.13
N ARG A 436 30.12 -7.53 4.60
CA ARG A 436 30.86 -6.56 3.80
C ARG A 436 30.22 -6.36 2.43
N ASP A 437 30.39 -5.19 1.82
CA ASP A 437 30.27 -5.06 0.37
C ASP A 437 31.45 -5.76 -0.32
N LEU A 438 31.19 -6.41 -1.46
CA LEU A 438 32.21 -7.09 -2.24
C LEU A 438 32.99 -6.12 -3.15
N ASP A 439 32.49 -4.89 -3.32
CA ASP A 439 33.21 -3.80 -3.98
C ASP A 439 34.10 -3.03 -2.98
N PRO A 440 35.44 -3.07 -3.11
CA PRO A 440 36.35 -2.37 -2.20
C PRO A 440 36.23 -0.84 -2.24
N GLU A 441 35.66 -0.23 -3.28
CA GLU A 441 35.40 1.22 -3.32
C GLU A 441 34.16 1.62 -2.49
N HIS A 442 33.28 0.66 -2.19
CA HIS A 442 32.05 0.86 -1.43
C HIS A 442 32.08 0.24 -0.02
N SER A 443 33.11 -0.51 0.35
CA SER A 443 33.22 -1.11 1.69
C SER A 443 33.73 -0.12 2.75
N LEU A 444 33.09 -0.17 3.92
CA LEU A 444 33.45 0.53 5.16
C LEU A 444 34.22 -0.38 6.12
N ALA A 445 34.74 -1.54 5.68
CA ALA A 445 35.51 -2.49 6.51
C ALA A 445 36.68 -1.84 7.27
N GLY A 446 37.26 -0.74 6.76
CA GLY A 446 38.24 0.08 7.49
C GLY A 446 37.76 0.54 8.87
N CYS A 447 36.45 0.74 9.06
CA CYS A 447 35.85 1.10 10.36
C CYS A 447 36.11 0.05 11.45
N LEU A 448 36.28 -1.23 11.09
CA LEU A 448 36.55 -2.31 12.03
C LEU A 448 37.98 -2.21 12.59
N ALA A 449 38.92 -1.65 11.83
CA ALA A 449 40.29 -1.43 12.28
C ALA A 449 40.40 -0.33 13.37
N GLU A 450 39.42 0.58 13.45
CA GLU A 450 39.31 1.65 14.45
C GLU A 450 38.58 1.22 15.75
N LEU A 451 38.27 -0.07 15.88
CA LEU A 451 37.62 -0.63 17.07
C LEU A 451 38.64 -1.18 18.07
N PRO A 452 38.43 -1.00 19.39
CA PRO A 452 39.23 -1.61 20.44
C PRO A 452 39.33 -3.15 20.33
N ASP A 453 40.44 -3.73 20.77
CA ASP A 453 40.71 -5.18 20.62
C ASP A 453 39.69 -6.08 21.32
N ASP A 454 39.16 -5.65 22.47
CA ASP A 454 38.09 -6.34 23.20
C ASP A 454 36.77 -6.35 22.42
N ALA A 455 36.48 -5.29 21.65
CA ALA A 455 35.36 -5.26 20.70
C ALA A 455 35.66 -6.13 19.47
N ARG A 456 36.87 -6.03 18.89
CA ARG A 456 37.28 -6.82 17.70
C ARG A 456 37.17 -8.33 17.91
N ARG A 457 37.42 -8.84 19.12
CA ARG A 457 37.20 -10.26 19.48
C ARG A 457 35.79 -10.79 19.13
N TYR A 458 34.77 -9.96 19.18
CA TYR A 458 33.38 -10.35 18.93
C TYR A 458 32.93 -10.13 17.47
N LEU A 459 33.76 -9.51 16.63
CA LEU A 459 33.46 -9.25 15.24
C LEU A 459 33.94 -10.38 14.33
N LEU A 460 33.14 -10.66 13.30
CA LEU A 460 33.51 -11.47 12.14
C LEU A 460 33.25 -10.63 10.89
N ASP A 461 34.30 -10.35 10.12
CA ASP A 461 34.23 -9.63 8.85
C ASP A 461 34.01 -10.64 7.72
N VAL A 462 32.95 -10.47 6.93
CA VAL A 462 32.41 -11.50 6.03
C VAL A 462 32.12 -10.95 4.65
N ASP A 463 32.87 -11.46 3.68
CA ASP A 463 32.75 -11.29 2.23
C ASP A 463 32.01 -12.47 1.58
N ALA A 464 30.75 -12.65 1.97
CA ALA A 464 29.87 -13.70 1.43
C ALA A 464 29.18 -13.25 0.12
N ASP A 465 28.95 -14.20 -0.80
CA ASP A 465 28.09 -13.97 -1.96
C ASP A 465 26.59 -13.97 -1.59
N LEU A 466 25.69 -13.73 -2.55
CA LEU A 466 24.26 -13.57 -2.23
C LEU A 466 23.58 -14.87 -1.72
N PRO A 467 23.81 -16.07 -2.31
CA PRO A 467 23.41 -17.34 -1.69
C PRO A 467 23.95 -17.57 -0.28
N GLU A 468 25.23 -17.30 -0.05
CA GLU A 468 25.88 -17.54 1.25
C GLU A 468 25.41 -16.56 2.31
N LEU A 469 25.27 -15.28 1.94
CA LEU A 469 24.70 -14.24 2.79
C LEU A 469 23.24 -14.52 3.12
N ALA A 470 22.44 -15.07 2.20
CA ALA A 470 21.10 -15.54 2.50
C ALA A 470 21.11 -16.67 3.55
N GLY A 471 22.06 -17.61 3.44
CA GLY A 471 22.27 -18.67 4.44
C GLY A 471 22.66 -18.14 5.81
N ILE A 472 23.60 -17.17 5.87
CA ILE A 472 24.05 -16.52 7.12
C ILE A 472 22.89 -15.75 7.76
N LEU A 473 22.23 -14.87 7.01
CA LEU A 473 21.12 -14.05 7.52
C LEU A 473 19.98 -14.91 8.08
N ALA A 474 19.66 -16.03 7.43
CA ALA A 474 18.61 -16.94 7.89
C ALA A 474 18.84 -17.55 9.30
N GLY A 475 20.04 -17.46 9.86
CA GLY A 475 20.34 -17.83 11.26
C GLY A 475 20.55 -16.67 12.23
N ALA A 476 20.51 -15.41 11.78
CA ALA A 476 20.78 -14.25 12.64
C ALA A 476 19.66 -14.00 13.67
N GLN A 477 20.03 -13.60 14.89
CA GLN A 477 19.09 -13.16 15.93
C GLN A 477 18.50 -11.77 15.63
N THR A 478 19.31 -10.86 15.11
CA THR A 478 18.88 -9.54 14.60
C THR A 478 19.73 -9.14 13.40
N THR A 479 19.16 -8.39 12.47
CA THR A 479 19.89 -7.73 11.37
C THR A 479 19.72 -6.21 11.43
N VAL A 480 20.78 -5.46 11.15
CA VAL A 480 20.73 -4.00 10.90
C VAL A 480 21.29 -3.70 9.51
N SER A 481 20.59 -2.89 8.72
CA SER A 481 21.04 -2.45 7.39
C SER A 481 20.37 -1.14 6.99
N THR A 482 20.82 -0.52 5.90
CA THR A 482 20.10 0.60 5.26
C THR A 482 19.01 0.08 4.31
N ASP A 483 18.31 0.96 3.59
CA ASP A 483 17.23 0.59 2.66
C ASP A 483 17.75 -0.10 1.38
N THR A 484 18.06 -1.39 1.54
CA THR A 484 18.74 -2.27 0.59
C THR A 484 17.93 -3.56 0.32
N GLY A 485 18.17 -4.21 -0.82
CA GLY A 485 17.53 -5.49 -1.12
C GLY A 485 17.87 -6.62 -0.13
N ILE A 486 19.04 -6.53 0.51
CA ILE A 486 19.51 -7.51 1.50
C ILE A 486 18.77 -7.31 2.84
N ALA A 487 18.41 -6.07 3.20
CA ALA A 487 17.52 -5.79 4.33
C ALA A 487 16.14 -6.44 4.11
N HIS A 488 15.58 -6.33 2.90
CA HIS A 488 14.31 -6.99 2.54
C HIS A 488 14.42 -8.52 2.54
N LEU A 489 15.55 -9.10 2.13
CA LEU A 489 15.83 -10.54 2.25
C LEU A 489 15.83 -10.99 3.72
N SER A 490 16.49 -10.26 4.63
CA SER A 490 16.49 -10.61 6.06
C SER A 490 15.08 -10.55 6.69
N ALA A 491 14.33 -9.50 6.35
CA ALA A 491 12.92 -9.36 6.74
C ALA A 491 12.05 -10.51 6.17
N ALA A 492 12.26 -10.90 4.91
CA ALA A 492 11.54 -11.99 4.26
C ALA A 492 11.92 -13.37 4.82
N LEU A 493 13.16 -13.56 5.29
CA LEU A 493 13.58 -14.74 6.08
C LEU A 493 13.00 -14.73 7.51
N GLY A 494 12.19 -13.74 7.87
CA GLY A 494 11.52 -13.64 9.16
C GLY A 494 12.47 -13.28 10.32
N ARG A 495 13.64 -12.70 10.03
CA ARG A 495 14.59 -12.28 11.08
C ARG A 495 14.19 -10.92 11.64
N PRO A 496 14.30 -10.68 12.96
CA PRO A 496 14.18 -9.33 13.53
C PRO A 496 15.13 -8.35 12.82
N THR A 497 14.59 -7.39 12.09
CA THR A 497 15.36 -6.56 11.14
C THR A 497 15.11 -5.08 11.36
N LEU A 498 16.17 -4.31 11.60
CA LEU A 498 16.16 -2.85 11.61
C LEU A 498 16.63 -2.33 10.24
N ILE A 499 15.77 -1.55 9.58
CA ILE A 499 16.06 -0.91 8.28
C ILE A 499 16.19 0.61 8.47
N LEU A 500 17.34 1.17 8.09
CA LEU A 500 17.61 2.61 8.10
C LEU A 500 17.29 3.19 6.71
N PHE A 501 16.12 3.81 6.57
CA PHE A 501 15.72 4.46 5.32
C PHE A 501 16.40 5.82 5.19
N THR A 502 17.41 5.92 4.31
CA THR A 502 18.19 7.16 4.14
C THR A 502 17.53 8.14 3.18
N MET A 503 16.69 7.67 2.25
CA MET A 503 16.13 8.51 1.17
C MET A 503 14.96 7.91 0.37
N ALA A 504 14.79 6.58 0.36
CA ALA A 504 13.61 5.97 -0.23
C ALA A 504 12.40 6.18 0.69
N ASP A 505 11.20 6.34 0.13
CA ASP A 505 9.98 6.44 0.94
C ASP A 505 9.81 5.14 1.75
N PRO A 506 9.87 5.19 3.10
CA PRO A 506 9.83 4.01 3.94
C PRO A 506 8.46 3.32 3.88
N PHE A 507 7.39 4.07 3.61
CA PHE A 507 6.06 3.52 3.41
C PHE A 507 5.97 2.80 2.06
N LEU A 508 6.62 3.28 0.99
CA LEU A 508 6.61 2.60 -0.32
C LEU A 508 7.45 1.32 -0.30
N TRP A 509 8.60 1.31 0.38
CA TRP A 509 9.60 0.25 0.29
C TRP A 509 9.74 -0.64 1.54
N SER A 510 8.99 -0.42 2.62
CA SER A 510 8.99 -1.35 3.76
C SER A 510 8.54 -2.76 3.37
N ALA A 511 9.22 -3.76 3.93
CA ALA A 511 8.87 -5.18 3.82
C ALA A 511 7.67 -5.59 4.70
N GLY A 512 7.29 -4.76 5.68
CA GLY A 512 6.19 -5.01 6.60
C GLY A 512 6.43 -6.12 7.63
N GLY A 513 5.46 -6.29 8.53
CA GLY A 513 5.47 -7.29 9.61
C GLY A 513 6.07 -6.78 10.94
N PRO A 514 5.64 -7.33 12.09
CA PRO A 514 5.99 -6.82 13.43
C PRO A 514 7.45 -7.09 13.84
N HIS A 515 8.15 -7.96 13.11
CA HIS A 515 9.57 -8.26 13.28
C HIS A 515 10.48 -7.27 12.53
N VAL A 516 9.92 -6.36 11.72
CA VAL A 516 10.65 -5.29 11.02
C VAL A 516 10.47 -3.98 11.77
N ARG A 517 11.58 -3.36 12.17
CA ARG A 517 11.63 -1.99 12.67
C ARG A 517 12.31 -1.09 11.64
N ALA A 518 11.96 0.19 11.61
CA ALA A 518 12.52 1.12 10.66
C ALA A 518 12.80 2.48 11.33
N LEU A 519 13.91 3.10 10.96
CA LEU A 519 14.27 4.49 11.29
C LEU A 519 14.48 5.26 9.98
N TRP A 520 14.04 6.51 9.95
CA TRP A 520 13.90 7.27 8.70
C TRP A 520 14.62 8.61 8.81
N SER A 521 15.34 8.98 7.77
CA SER A 521 15.90 10.33 7.66
C SER A 521 14.82 11.35 7.29
N HIS A 522 15.14 12.63 7.46
CA HIS A 522 14.30 13.72 6.95
C HIS A 522 14.14 13.66 5.42
N HIS A 523 15.11 13.11 4.67
CA HIS A 523 14.99 12.89 3.22
C HIS A 523 14.01 11.77 2.85
N ALA A 524 14.00 10.67 3.62
CA ALA A 524 13.07 9.56 3.44
C ALA A 524 11.63 10.01 3.77
N PHE A 525 11.47 10.84 4.81
CA PHE A 525 10.20 11.50 5.12
C PHE A 525 9.79 12.49 4.02
N ALA A 526 10.74 13.27 3.46
CA ALA A 526 10.46 14.16 2.33
C ALA A 526 10.07 13.41 1.06
N ALA A 527 10.64 12.23 0.78
CA ALA A 527 10.20 11.37 -0.33
C ALA A 527 8.71 11.00 -0.15
N HIS A 528 8.32 10.60 1.06
CA HIS A 528 6.94 10.28 1.40
C HIS A 528 5.98 11.46 1.23
N LEU A 529 6.31 12.65 1.76
CA LEU A 529 5.49 13.84 1.63
C LEU A 529 5.28 14.26 0.16
N ASN A 530 6.31 14.12 -0.67
CA ASN A 530 6.24 14.38 -2.11
C ASN A 530 5.69 13.18 -2.93
N ARG A 531 5.36 12.06 -2.27
CA ARG A 531 4.92 10.78 -2.86
C ARG A 531 5.85 10.22 -3.93
N THR A 532 7.15 10.55 -3.86
CA THR A 532 8.16 9.99 -4.75
C THR A 532 8.71 8.69 -4.14
N PRO A 533 9.01 7.65 -4.93
CA PRO A 533 9.64 6.44 -4.41
C PRO A 533 10.99 6.72 -3.72
N VAL A 534 11.68 7.78 -4.13
CA VAL A 534 13.00 8.21 -3.63
C VAL A 534 13.08 9.73 -3.65
N ASN A 535 13.77 10.33 -2.67
CA ASN A 535 14.25 11.71 -2.77
C ASN A 535 15.46 11.77 -3.73
N MET A 536 15.21 12.14 -4.99
CA MET A 536 16.25 12.16 -6.03
C MET A 536 17.37 13.17 -5.78
N GLN A 537 17.09 14.29 -5.10
CA GLN A 537 18.13 15.27 -4.76
C GLN A 537 19.13 14.70 -3.75
N ALA A 538 18.64 13.93 -2.77
CA ALA A 538 19.49 13.21 -1.83
C ALA A 538 20.25 12.04 -2.51
N TRP A 539 19.58 11.32 -3.43
CA TRP A 539 20.13 10.18 -4.19
C TRP A 539 21.40 10.53 -4.98
N GLU A 540 21.47 11.73 -5.54
CA GLU A 540 22.59 12.21 -6.35
C GLU A 540 23.80 12.71 -5.51
N THR A 541 23.70 12.72 -4.18
CA THR A 541 24.84 13.11 -3.33
C THR A 541 25.89 12.00 -3.18
N ASP A 542 27.16 12.38 -3.09
CA ASP A 542 28.31 11.45 -2.96
C ASP A 542 28.76 11.24 -1.49
N ARG A 543 27.83 11.34 -0.53
CA ARG A 543 28.09 11.13 0.90
C ARG A 543 26.86 10.54 1.61
N PRO A 544 27.02 9.76 2.70
CA PRO A 544 25.90 9.27 3.50
C PRO A 544 24.99 10.41 3.98
N VAL A 545 23.69 10.35 3.65
CA VAL A 545 22.72 11.40 4.06
C VAL A 545 21.99 11.06 5.38
N MET A 546 22.21 9.87 5.94
CA MET A 546 21.57 9.46 7.20
C MET A 546 21.98 10.33 8.40
N ALA A 547 23.26 10.70 8.50
CA ALA A 547 23.82 11.43 9.64
C ALA A 547 23.41 12.90 9.71
N GLU A 548 22.52 13.35 8.82
CA GLU A 548 21.87 14.67 8.90
C GLU A 548 20.59 14.63 9.75
N SER A 549 20.10 13.45 10.14
CA SER A 549 18.81 13.29 10.85
C SER A 549 18.58 11.93 11.54
N ILE A 550 19.52 10.99 11.48
CA ILE A 550 19.48 9.73 12.25
C ILE A 550 20.74 9.69 13.12
N GLU A 551 20.56 9.72 14.44
CA GLU A 551 21.68 9.66 15.38
C GLU A 551 22.06 8.22 15.73
N ALA A 552 23.34 8.02 16.10
CA ALA A 552 23.82 6.70 16.52
C ALA A 552 23.06 6.16 17.75
N ALA A 553 22.61 7.05 18.64
CA ALA A 553 21.79 6.69 19.79
C ALA A 553 20.46 6.03 19.39
N ASP A 554 19.75 6.62 18.41
CA ASP A 554 18.46 6.12 17.92
C ASP A 554 18.60 4.73 17.32
N VAL A 555 19.65 4.51 16.52
CA VAL A 555 19.93 3.21 15.87
C VAL A 555 20.25 2.13 16.89
N ILE A 556 21.04 2.45 17.92
CA ILE A 556 21.37 1.51 19.01
C ILE A 556 20.12 1.17 19.85
N ASP A 557 19.26 2.15 20.11
CA ASP A 557 18.03 2.00 20.88
C ASP A 557 16.94 1.21 20.11
N ALA A 558 16.74 1.52 18.81
CA ALA A 558 15.86 0.75 17.94
C ALA A 558 16.36 -0.69 17.70
N TRP A 559 17.68 -0.91 17.65
CA TRP A 559 18.25 -2.25 17.58
C TRP A 559 18.01 -3.04 18.88
N ARG A 560 18.16 -2.42 20.05
CA ARG A 560 17.82 -3.07 21.34
C ARG A 560 16.35 -3.50 21.40
N ARG A 561 15.43 -2.66 20.94
CA ARG A 561 14.00 -3.02 20.79
C ARG A 561 13.75 -4.21 19.84
N CYS A 562 14.67 -4.55 18.93
CA CYS A 562 14.57 -5.77 18.13
C CYS A 562 14.82 -7.03 18.98
N LEU A 563 15.76 -6.99 19.94
CA LEU A 563 16.08 -8.10 20.85
C LEU A 563 14.89 -8.44 21.76
N GLU A 564 14.24 -7.41 22.31
CA GLU A 564 13.03 -7.56 23.15
C GLU A 564 11.89 -8.24 22.39
N THR A 565 11.71 -7.87 21.12
CA THR A 565 10.68 -8.44 20.24
C THR A 565 10.97 -9.92 19.92
N ALA A 566 12.24 -10.27 19.74
CA ALA A 566 12.67 -11.65 19.51
C ALA A 566 12.36 -12.55 20.72
N ALA A 567 12.71 -12.09 21.93
CA ALA A 567 12.47 -12.84 23.17
C ALA A 567 10.98 -13.07 23.47
N ALA A 568 10.11 -12.10 23.16
CA ALA A 568 8.66 -12.25 23.29
C ALA A 568 8.07 -13.29 22.32
N GLY A 569 8.67 -13.45 21.14
CA GLY A 569 8.20 -14.36 20.09
C GLY A 569 8.30 -15.84 20.46
N GLU A 570 9.35 -16.25 21.17
CA GLU A 570 9.53 -17.66 21.57
C GLU A 570 8.46 -18.12 22.58
N GLY A 571 8.07 -17.22 23.50
CA GLY A 571 7.07 -17.50 24.54
C GLY A 571 5.62 -17.57 24.04
N ARG A 572 5.25 -16.81 23.01
CA ARG A 572 3.86 -16.77 22.47
C ARG A 572 3.49 -17.95 21.56
N SER A 573 4.31 -19.00 21.50
CA SER A 573 4.15 -20.15 20.59
C SER A 573 3.01 -21.15 20.95
N ARG A 574 2.08 -20.80 21.85
CA ARG A 574 0.99 -21.70 22.31
C ARG A 574 -0.41 -21.12 22.45
N GLU A 575 -0.59 -19.82 22.65
CA GLU A 575 -1.91 -19.21 22.90
C GLU A 575 -2.12 -17.92 22.08
N GLY A 576 -3.34 -17.38 22.10
CA GLY A 576 -3.89 -16.46 21.09
C GLY A 576 -3.01 -15.27 20.69
N MET A 577 -2.92 -15.01 19.38
CA MET A 577 -2.15 -13.91 18.80
C MET A 577 -2.94 -12.59 18.87
N GLU A 578 -2.98 -11.97 20.05
CA GLU A 578 -3.39 -10.56 20.17
C GLU A 578 -2.30 -9.63 19.60
N LEU A 579 -2.75 -8.51 19.02
CA LEU A 579 -1.94 -7.64 18.17
C LEU A 579 -1.44 -6.40 18.92
N ASP A 580 -0.27 -6.50 19.54
CA ASP A 580 0.42 -5.33 20.09
C ASP A 580 0.80 -4.33 18.98
N HIS A 581 0.17 -3.16 18.99
CA HIS A 581 0.52 -2.05 18.11
C HIS A 581 1.78 -1.33 18.60
N HIS A 582 2.86 -1.35 17.82
CA HIS A 582 4.04 -0.51 18.06
C HIS A 582 4.04 0.73 17.16
N PRO A 583 4.35 1.93 17.69
CA PRO A 583 4.36 3.17 16.91
C PRO A 583 5.62 3.31 16.03
N LEU A 584 5.50 4.16 15.00
CA LEU A 584 6.63 4.81 14.33
C LEU A 584 7.51 5.53 15.37
N VAL A 585 8.83 5.45 15.20
CA VAL A 585 9.78 6.34 15.87
C VAL A 585 10.37 7.25 14.81
N ILE A 586 9.94 8.52 14.81
CA ILE A 586 10.53 9.59 14.01
C ILE A 586 11.63 10.21 14.86
N ALA A 587 12.87 10.21 14.35
CA ALA A 587 13.96 10.92 15.00
C ALA A 587 13.69 12.45 14.92
N PRO A 588 13.83 13.20 16.03
CA PRO A 588 13.55 14.63 16.03
C PRO A 588 14.58 15.37 15.18
N SER A 589 14.12 16.24 14.27
CA SER A 589 15.01 17.11 13.50
C SER A 589 15.81 18.01 14.43
N PRO A 590 17.12 18.22 14.21
CA PRO A 590 17.82 19.34 14.82
C PRO A 590 17.14 20.66 14.42
N ALA A 591 17.07 21.61 15.35
CA ALA A 591 16.48 22.92 15.10
C ALA A 591 17.38 23.75 14.16
N PRO A 592 16.82 24.49 13.18
CA PRO A 592 17.58 25.14 12.12
C PRO A 592 18.22 26.48 12.53
N ASP A 593 19.07 26.48 13.57
CA ASP A 593 19.76 27.70 14.04
C ASP A 593 21.13 27.40 14.69
N ALA A 594 22.07 26.79 13.93
CA ALA A 594 23.39 26.41 14.44
C ALA A 594 24.56 26.49 13.42
N VAL A 595 24.55 27.44 12.48
CA VAL A 595 25.71 27.68 11.59
C VAL A 595 26.10 29.17 11.55
N ARG A 596 26.85 29.62 12.56
CA ARG A 596 27.69 30.83 12.45
C ARG A 596 28.78 30.90 13.52
N ALA A 597 29.90 31.55 13.15
CA ALA A 597 31.07 31.86 13.98
C ALA A 597 31.84 30.66 14.57
N ALA A 598 32.85 30.18 13.83
CA ALA A 598 34.06 29.67 14.46
C ALA A 598 34.91 30.86 14.94
N GLY A 599 35.38 30.86 16.19
CA GLY A 599 36.15 31.99 16.73
C GLY A 599 36.59 31.83 18.20
N GLU A 600 37.77 31.22 18.37
CA GLU A 600 38.64 31.29 19.56
C GLU A 600 38.15 30.64 20.88
N PRO A 601 39.06 30.34 21.85
CA PRO A 601 38.83 29.29 22.85
C PRO A 601 38.84 29.72 24.33
N ALA A 602 38.31 28.82 25.18
CA ALA A 602 38.60 28.64 26.61
C ALA A 602 38.35 29.82 27.58
N GLY A 603 37.37 29.64 28.46
CA GLY A 603 37.16 30.39 29.70
C GLY A 603 36.32 29.57 30.68
N ASP A 604 36.64 29.64 31.97
CA ASP A 604 36.07 28.76 32.99
C ASP A 604 34.59 29.06 33.31
N LEU A 605 33.85 28.01 33.71
CA LEU A 605 32.58 28.12 34.43
C LEU A 605 32.73 27.44 35.81
N PRO A 606 32.36 28.12 36.92
CA PRO A 606 32.43 27.55 38.27
C PRO A 606 31.23 26.64 38.60
N ASP A 607 31.37 25.98 39.75
CA ASP A 607 30.51 24.93 40.30
C ASP A 607 29.18 25.43 40.92
N ALA A 608 28.38 24.47 41.40
CA ALA A 608 27.04 24.52 42.02
C ALA A 608 25.83 24.46 41.05
N GLY A 609 24.86 23.57 41.27
CA GLY A 609 24.79 22.51 42.30
C GLY A 609 23.54 21.64 42.18
N GLU A 610 23.53 20.51 42.89
CA GLU A 610 22.40 19.58 42.92
C GLU A 610 21.23 20.14 43.76
N ASP A 611 20.05 20.31 43.16
CA ASP A 611 18.81 19.75 43.74
C ASP A 611 17.64 19.67 42.72
N GLN A 612 16.64 18.86 43.06
CA GLN A 612 15.35 18.62 42.37
C GLN A 612 15.35 17.73 41.10
N LEU A 613 15.71 16.46 41.30
CA LEU A 613 14.96 15.38 40.64
C LEU A 613 13.51 15.35 41.17
N GLU A 614 12.54 15.99 40.50
CA GLU A 614 11.16 15.48 40.49
C GLU A 614 10.26 16.02 39.37
N ARG A 615 10.21 15.29 38.24
CA ARG A 615 9.08 15.27 37.28
C ARG A 615 9.17 14.07 36.32
N ARG A 616 9.25 12.86 36.87
CA ARG A 616 9.10 11.62 36.10
C ARG A 616 7.64 11.45 35.67
N GLY A 617 7.44 10.99 34.44
CA GLY A 617 6.23 10.28 34.01
C GLY A 617 4.97 11.14 33.80
N ARG A 618 4.67 11.43 32.54
CA ARG A 618 3.30 11.27 32.05
C ARG A 618 3.30 10.15 31.03
N VAL A 619 2.50 9.11 31.27
CA VAL A 619 2.02 8.26 30.19
C VAL A 619 1.03 9.10 29.39
N LEU A 620 1.10 9.01 28.07
CA LEU A 620 0.10 9.55 27.16
C LEU A 620 -0.49 8.36 26.41
N ASP A 621 -1.70 7.97 26.80
CA ASP A 621 -2.50 7.01 26.07
C ASP A 621 -3.18 7.70 24.87
N GLU A 622 -3.19 7.02 23.73
CA GLU A 622 -3.74 7.46 22.42
C GLU A 622 -3.02 8.66 21.72
N PRO A 623 -3.01 8.71 20.36
CA PRO A 623 -2.09 9.57 19.61
C PRO A 623 -2.63 10.96 19.26
N VAL A 624 -2.15 12.00 19.95
CA VAL A 624 -2.30 13.40 19.50
C VAL A 624 -1.34 13.67 18.33
N LEU A 625 -1.84 13.56 17.09
CA LEU A 625 -1.08 13.88 15.87
C LEU A 625 -1.66 15.14 15.18
N LEU A 626 -1.62 16.26 15.90
CA LEU A 626 -2.14 17.55 15.45
C LEU A 626 -1.39 18.74 16.12
N ALA A 627 -0.11 18.93 15.78
CA ALA A 627 0.73 19.99 16.37
C ALA A 627 1.87 20.44 15.44
N ALA A 628 1.53 21.07 14.29
CA ALA A 628 2.53 21.61 13.36
C ALA A 628 2.09 22.89 12.60
N ILE A 629 1.18 23.70 13.18
CA ILE A 629 0.80 25.02 12.63
C ILE A 629 0.74 26.06 13.77
N PRO A 630 1.82 26.84 14.03
CA PRO A 630 1.80 27.93 15.00
C PRO A 630 1.16 29.19 14.40
N ALA A 631 -0.14 29.10 14.08
CA ALA A 631 -0.93 30.22 13.51
C ALA A 631 -2.44 30.21 13.86
N VAL A 632 -2.96 29.18 14.55
CA VAL A 632 -4.42 28.99 14.78
C VAL A 632 -4.77 28.94 16.27
N ALA A 633 -3.96 29.58 17.13
CA ALA A 633 -4.12 29.50 18.59
C ALA A 633 -5.13 30.50 19.18
N ASP A 634 -5.37 31.64 18.51
CA ASP A 634 -6.15 32.76 19.08
C ASP A 634 -7.53 32.99 18.43
N LEU A 635 -7.98 32.12 17.51
CA LEU A 635 -9.33 32.19 16.89
C LEU A 635 -10.41 31.46 17.71
N ALA A 636 -10.36 31.61 19.04
CA ALA A 636 -11.27 30.95 19.99
C ALA A 636 -12.05 31.93 20.89
N ALA A 637 -12.22 33.19 20.46
CA ALA A 637 -12.99 34.19 21.20
C ALA A 637 -13.68 35.23 20.28
N GLY A 638 -15.00 35.07 20.07
CA GLY A 638 -15.93 36.16 19.74
C GLY A 638 -15.92 36.74 18.32
N GLU A 639 -17.03 36.54 17.60
CA GLU A 639 -17.65 37.50 16.65
C GLU A 639 -16.75 38.37 15.74
N GLN A 640 -16.28 37.81 14.60
CA GLN A 640 -16.31 38.45 13.26
C GLN A 640 -15.70 37.49 12.21
N LEU A 641 -16.49 37.06 11.22
CA LEU A 641 -16.07 36.05 10.23
C LEU A 641 -16.09 36.52 8.77
N GLU A 642 -16.60 37.72 8.48
CA GLU A 642 -16.85 38.16 7.09
C GLU A 642 -15.60 38.76 6.40
N ASP A 643 -14.72 39.45 7.14
CA ASP A 643 -13.48 40.02 6.57
C ASP A 643 -12.39 38.96 6.28
N ALA A 644 -12.39 37.84 7.02
CA ALA A 644 -11.35 36.81 6.94
C ALA A 644 -11.36 36.02 5.61
N LEU A 645 -12.46 36.06 4.85
CA LEU A 645 -12.55 35.42 3.54
C LEU A 645 -11.74 36.14 2.46
N VAL A 646 -11.45 37.43 2.63
CA VAL A 646 -10.78 38.27 1.61
C VAL A 646 -9.28 37.99 1.48
N GLU A 647 -8.61 37.54 2.55
CA GLU A 647 -7.19 37.17 2.48
C GLU A 647 -6.94 35.73 2.00
N ALA A 648 -7.95 34.84 2.07
CA ALA A 648 -7.82 33.46 1.60
C ALA A 648 -7.63 33.38 0.06
N ASP A 649 -8.41 34.13 -0.69
CA ASP A 649 -8.33 34.21 -2.16
C ASP A 649 -6.96 34.73 -2.65
N ALA A 650 -6.31 35.61 -1.87
CA ALA A 650 -5.00 36.15 -2.21
C ALA A 650 -3.90 35.07 -2.25
N HIS A 651 -4.01 34.03 -1.42
CA HIS A 651 -3.05 32.92 -1.40
C HIS A 651 -3.26 31.92 -2.55
N VAL A 652 -4.51 31.69 -2.98
CA VAL A 652 -4.81 30.87 -4.17
C VAL A 652 -4.23 31.52 -5.42
N ALA A 653 -4.46 32.83 -5.60
CA ALA A 653 -3.94 33.60 -6.74
C ALA A 653 -2.41 33.64 -6.84
N ILE A 654 -1.68 33.41 -5.73
CA ILE A 654 -0.21 33.26 -5.73
C ILE A 654 0.21 31.87 -6.20
N ALA A 655 -0.51 30.82 -5.81
CA ALA A 655 -0.23 29.45 -6.25
C ALA A 655 -0.47 29.28 -7.76
N GLU A 656 -1.57 29.81 -8.29
CA GLU A 656 -1.89 29.75 -9.72
C GLU A 656 -0.85 30.52 -10.57
N ARG A 657 -0.41 31.71 -10.11
CA ARG A 657 0.65 32.49 -10.77
C ARG A 657 2.03 31.83 -10.77
N LEU A 658 2.28 30.84 -9.90
CA LEU A 658 3.50 30.04 -9.92
C LEU A 658 3.40 28.85 -10.91
N ALA A 659 2.19 28.44 -11.30
CA ALA A 659 1.96 27.37 -12.28
C ALA A 659 2.07 27.87 -13.74
N GLU A 660 1.72 29.12 -14.03
CA GLU A 660 1.73 29.70 -15.39
C GLU A 660 3.11 30.19 -15.89
N ALA A 661 4.20 29.98 -15.14
CA ALA A 661 5.54 30.40 -15.56
C ALA A 661 6.06 29.53 -16.74
N PRO A 662 6.32 30.09 -17.94
CA PRO A 662 6.61 29.30 -19.13
C PRO A 662 7.97 28.59 -19.07
N GLN A 663 7.98 27.31 -19.43
CA GLN A 663 9.18 26.46 -19.48
C GLN A 663 10.05 26.74 -20.71
N GLU A 664 10.81 27.84 -20.71
CA GLU A 664 11.91 28.02 -21.67
C GLU A 664 13.26 27.61 -21.06
N LEU A 665 13.69 26.37 -21.34
CA LEU A 665 15.03 25.88 -21.05
C LEU A 665 15.67 25.28 -22.31
N VAL A 666 15.89 26.16 -23.29
CA VAL A 666 16.60 25.83 -24.53
C VAL A 666 18.06 25.52 -24.22
N LEU A 667 18.50 24.32 -24.59
CA LEU A 667 19.90 23.93 -24.59
C LEU A 667 20.66 24.66 -25.71
N ASP A 668 21.78 25.30 -25.38
CA ASP A 668 22.86 25.52 -26.35
C ASP A 668 24.25 25.26 -25.72
N ARG A 669 25.20 24.80 -26.53
CA ARG A 669 26.55 24.36 -26.16
C ARG A 669 27.62 25.14 -26.94
N ALA A 670 27.91 26.39 -26.58
CA ALA A 670 29.13 27.04 -27.07
C ALA A 670 29.64 28.21 -26.21
N SER A 671 30.96 28.29 -26.09
CA SER A 671 31.76 29.45 -25.63
C SER A 671 31.57 29.91 -24.17
N GLY A 672 32.67 30.27 -23.51
CA GLY A 672 32.66 30.67 -22.10
C GLY A 672 33.30 32.03 -21.83
N ARG A 673 32.60 32.88 -21.06
CA ARG A 673 33.13 33.88 -20.11
C ARG A 673 31.98 34.50 -19.30
N PRO A 674 32.20 34.93 -18.04
CA PRO A 674 31.11 35.32 -17.14
C PRO A 674 30.60 36.74 -17.38
N GLY A 675 29.30 36.89 -17.67
CA GLY A 675 28.62 38.18 -17.88
C GLY A 675 27.82 38.66 -16.67
N ARG A 676 28.15 39.84 -16.12
CA ARG A 676 27.39 40.49 -15.02
C ARG A 676 26.10 41.16 -15.51
N ARG A 677 24.92 40.80 -14.96
CA ARG A 677 23.68 41.61 -14.79
C ARG A 677 22.55 40.71 -14.22
N ARG A 678 21.58 41.18 -13.42
CA ARG A 678 21.44 42.41 -12.61
C ARG A 678 20.35 42.17 -11.54
N ARG A 679 20.56 42.55 -10.27
CA ARG A 679 19.51 42.47 -9.22
C ARG A 679 18.46 43.58 -9.37
N ARG A 680 17.18 43.22 -9.41
CA ARG A 680 15.99 43.98 -8.93
C ARG A 680 14.94 42.92 -8.54
N ARG A 681 14.58 42.79 -7.25
CA ARG A 681 13.57 43.57 -6.50
C ARG A 681 12.13 43.35 -6.97
N ILE A 682 11.58 42.23 -6.50
CA ILE A 682 10.20 42.01 -6.01
C ILE A 682 10.36 41.25 -4.65
N ARG A 683 9.54 41.32 -3.60
CA ARG A 683 8.53 42.27 -3.05
C ARG A 683 7.44 42.84 -3.98
N GLU A 684 6.15 42.74 -3.70
CA GLU A 684 5.45 42.20 -2.49
C GLU A 684 5.79 40.76 -2.05
#